data_AF-A0A2R6CJ05-F1
#
_entry.id   AF-A0A2R6CJ05-F1
#
_cell.length_a   1.000
_cell.length_b   1.000
_cell.length_c   1.000
_cell.angle_alpha   90.00
_cell.angle_beta   90.00
_cell.angle_gamma   90.00
#
_symmetry.space_group_name_H-M   'P 1'
#
loop_
_entity.id
_entity.type
_entity.pdbx_description
1 polymer ?
#
loop_
_entity_poly.entity_id
_entity_poly.type
_entity_poly.pdbx_seq_one_letter_code
_entity_poly.pdbx_strand_id
1 'polypeptide(L)'
;MYRQATPGLPPTGRVGHPGEFRDPRGRARAGGRGRRTRHRTPGRLVPDRGDGVRPARRGCRSHRSRRGRRHGSGYRPRRPDRGDRTRTGTHRPVRGRRLRTLTGRDHRFLRVRRPRRAIHHRGTADRRVGSGRRARTVHRRRDQRRGPAQSRHGRVRHYRRDQHRSRGGHPGLLGLLHRGGPLRGAPAADRKHEHYEAVVVGAGPGGAATAATLAQHGVETLVLERGVDAGSKNVSGGLIYAEESAPYTIDGLFPEFREEAAERPVEEYYIHNIAGEKVETFDLHDIHHHDTDWCDAVLRRKMDSWLAERVHEMTCETGGGLLTGVRANGLLREGGKIVGVTSDELDPITADVIIAADGVNSELARDAGLMDWEEPEDWFQGVKAVVDMPPEAITERFDVDDDEGVAHLFSGDLFEGVRGGGFLYTNEESLSIGTVFHLDSLAAQRAEPHELLDSLLTHPLLDQWFQGEYHEREYSAKLVPDSKKVAHSSPHRGRLLLVGDAAGQMQAQGPIIKGMNHAVTAGGLAAEAFAEAKSRGNTEAAGTLYEQKLEDEGVMDQLRPTRYRVTHVVSESDVVNSVGSAVLNSTIGAAGIKLFDGLIEDAFNSPFVLGMIPDTRLSYVTVPTRIAEVLGDPVDEYNDVEPPDLADRIGDLTYDVDDPHIEVLDNSFEASGTAVTACPVSARGFGGGCYREETVKTNGTEEKKVSLDTQPCVECGTCAVVADTHWEHPPGGKGVEFKEG
;
A
#
# COMPACT_ATOMS: atom_id res chain seq x y z
N MET A 1 2.06 -21.53 -52.19
CA MET A 1 2.45 -21.63 -53.63
C MET A 1 3.30 -20.41 -53.98
N TYR A 2 4.36 -20.55 -54.79
CA TYR A 2 5.00 -19.49 -55.63
C TYR A 2 5.43 -18.15 -54.94
N ARG A 3 6.63 -17.56 -55.19
CA ARG A 3 7.81 -17.96 -55.99
C ARG A 3 8.97 -16.96 -55.70
N GLN A 4 10.22 -17.44 -55.63
CA GLN A 4 11.47 -16.93 -56.29
C GLN A 4 11.88 -15.42 -56.17
N ALA A 5 13.18 -15.02 -56.18
CA ALA A 5 14.46 -15.75 -56.22
C ALA A 5 15.70 -14.84 -55.99
N THR A 6 16.81 -15.44 -55.53
CA THR A 6 18.23 -15.06 -55.79
C THR A 6 18.78 -15.93 -56.98
N PRO A 7 20.01 -15.75 -57.57
CA PRO A 7 21.23 -15.09 -57.07
C PRO A 7 22.06 -14.30 -58.12
N GLY A 8 23.31 -13.89 -57.78
CA GLY A 8 24.30 -13.39 -58.75
C GLY A 8 25.72 -13.12 -58.18
N LEU A 9 26.70 -13.95 -58.54
CA LEU A 9 28.17 -13.89 -58.29
C LEU A 9 28.85 -14.84 -59.32
N PRO A 10 30.20 -14.92 -59.50
CA PRO A 10 31.33 -14.20 -58.88
C PRO A 10 32.08 -13.39 -59.99
N PRO A 11 33.42 -13.38 -60.30
CA PRO A 11 34.63 -13.83 -59.59
C PRO A 11 35.93 -12.97 -59.66
N THR A 12 36.78 -13.18 -58.64
CA THR A 12 38.28 -13.15 -58.65
C THR A 12 39.11 -11.93 -59.08
N GLY A 13 39.85 -11.39 -58.11
CA GLY A 13 41.17 -10.76 -58.26
C GLY A 13 41.95 -10.83 -56.93
N ARG A 14 43.24 -11.23 -56.94
CA ARG A 14 44.17 -11.22 -55.77
C ARG A 14 45.07 -9.95 -55.87
N VAL A 15 45.90 -9.52 -54.92
CA VAL A 15 46.57 -10.08 -53.70
C VAL A 15 46.80 -8.93 -52.69
N GLY A 16 46.81 -9.16 -51.37
CA GLY A 16 47.46 -8.23 -50.42
C GLY A 16 47.03 -8.33 -48.95
N HIS A 17 47.96 -8.65 -48.05
CA HIS A 17 47.80 -8.67 -46.58
C HIS A 17 49.19 -8.66 -45.91
N PRO A 18 49.33 -8.35 -44.60
CA PRO A 18 48.36 -7.73 -43.69
C PRO A 18 48.92 -6.45 -42.98
N GLY A 19 48.10 -5.84 -42.13
CA GLY A 19 48.52 -4.80 -41.18
C GLY A 19 47.46 -4.63 -40.10
N GLU A 20 47.73 -5.12 -38.89
CA GLU A 20 46.82 -5.04 -37.76
C GLU A 20 46.91 -3.69 -37.04
N PHE A 21 45.79 -3.16 -36.55
CA PHE A 21 45.71 -2.53 -35.22
C PHE A 21 44.24 -2.37 -34.80
N ARG A 22 43.93 -2.54 -33.50
CA ARG A 22 42.58 -2.42 -32.95
C ARG A 22 42.62 -1.93 -31.50
N ASP A 23 41.64 -1.10 -31.14
CA ASP A 23 41.23 -0.71 -29.77
C ASP A 23 42.23 0.06 -28.88
N PRO A 24 41.72 1.00 -28.06
CA PRO A 24 42.29 1.27 -26.75
C PRO A 24 41.23 1.48 -25.64
N ARG A 25 41.03 0.47 -24.78
CA ARG A 25 40.75 0.68 -23.34
C ARG A 25 41.85 0.01 -22.51
N GLY A 26 42.48 0.73 -21.56
CA GLY A 26 43.52 0.11 -20.70
C GLY A 26 44.08 1.00 -19.59
N ARG A 27 43.94 0.56 -18.34
CA ARG A 27 44.52 1.20 -17.13
C ARG A 27 45.99 0.80 -16.92
N ALA A 28 46.73 1.58 -16.12
CA ALA A 28 47.95 1.12 -15.44
C ALA A 28 48.00 1.65 -13.98
N ARG A 29 48.78 0.98 -13.11
CA ARG A 29 48.95 1.28 -11.67
C ARG A 29 50.43 1.28 -11.26
N ALA A 30 50.71 1.84 -10.07
CA ALA A 30 52.01 1.91 -9.37
C ALA A 30 53.08 2.85 -9.99
N GLY A 31 54.01 3.45 -9.23
CA GLY A 31 54.10 3.59 -7.76
C GLY A 31 55.54 3.68 -7.24
N GLY A 32 55.93 4.76 -6.52
CA GLY A 32 57.29 4.85 -5.94
C GLY A 32 57.73 6.17 -5.28
N ARG A 33 57.62 6.23 -3.94
CA ARG A 33 58.44 6.97 -2.93
C ARG A 33 59.30 8.20 -3.36
N GLY A 34 59.03 9.37 -2.77
CA GLY A 34 59.99 10.50 -2.70
C GLY A 34 59.69 11.48 -1.55
N ARG A 35 60.69 11.84 -0.71
CA ARG A 35 60.54 12.73 0.46
C ARG A 35 60.82 14.21 0.12
N ARG A 36 60.02 15.15 0.66
CA ARG A 36 60.49 16.26 1.54
C ARG A 36 59.33 17.05 2.17
N THR A 37 59.65 17.82 3.22
CA THR A 37 58.73 18.38 4.23
C THR A 37 58.63 19.91 4.18
N ARG A 38 57.49 20.49 4.65
CA ARG A 38 57.43 21.42 5.82
C ARG A 38 56.05 22.08 6.06
N HIS A 39 55.56 21.97 7.30
CA HIS A 39 54.67 22.92 8.04
C HIS A 39 53.26 23.25 7.46
N ARG A 40 52.24 23.64 8.27
CA ARG A 40 52.14 23.89 9.73
C ARG A 40 50.69 23.68 10.22
N THR A 41 50.50 23.17 11.44
CA THR A 41 49.27 23.28 12.28
C THR A 41 49.53 24.29 13.42
N PRO A 42 48.51 24.88 14.07
CA PRO A 42 47.67 24.25 15.12
C PRO A 42 46.16 24.64 15.02
N GLY A 43 45.22 24.25 15.89
CA GLY A 43 45.19 23.34 17.05
C GLY A 43 43.88 23.48 17.87
N ARG A 44 43.49 22.48 18.67
CA ARG A 44 42.31 22.51 19.59
C ARG A 44 42.57 23.35 20.85
N LEU A 45 41.51 23.88 21.50
CA LEU A 45 41.40 24.01 22.97
C LEU A 45 39.95 24.32 23.44
N VAL A 46 39.64 23.99 24.71
CA VAL A 46 38.34 24.00 25.44
C VAL A 46 38.67 23.93 26.96
N PRO A 47 37.89 24.42 27.96
CA PRO A 47 36.86 25.49 28.07
C PRO A 47 37.17 26.53 29.20
N ASP A 48 36.18 27.37 29.58
CA ASP A 48 35.60 27.52 30.96
C ASP A 48 35.32 28.99 31.48
N ARG A 49 34.20 29.14 32.23
CA ARG A 49 33.60 30.23 33.08
C ARG A 49 33.86 31.74 32.88
N GLY A 50 32.80 32.52 33.16
CA GLY A 50 32.82 33.51 34.27
C GLY A 50 32.17 34.89 34.05
N ASP A 51 31.09 35.19 34.82
CA ASP A 51 30.53 36.51 35.18
C ASP A 51 30.14 37.53 34.05
N GLY A 52 29.25 38.53 34.25
CA GLY A 52 28.33 38.82 35.37
C GLY A 52 27.67 40.22 35.28
N VAL A 53 26.45 40.35 35.86
CA VAL A 53 25.75 41.62 36.27
C VAL A 53 25.02 42.47 35.19
N ARG A 54 23.99 43.21 35.63
CA ARG A 54 23.02 44.06 34.86
C ARG A 54 23.37 45.56 34.90
N PRO A 55 22.75 46.41 34.05
CA PRO A 55 21.66 47.33 34.50
C PRO A 55 20.60 47.65 33.40
N ALA A 56 19.55 48.49 33.54
CA ALA A 56 18.60 48.79 34.63
C ALA A 56 17.35 49.53 34.05
N ARG A 57 16.28 49.77 34.85
CA ARG A 57 14.96 50.32 34.40
C ARG A 57 14.86 51.86 34.37
N ARG A 58 14.04 52.42 33.44
CA ARG A 58 13.19 53.66 33.52
C ARG A 58 12.38 53.83 32.21
N GLY A 59 11.20 54.48 32.12
CA GLY A 59 10.23 54.83 33.17
C GLY A 59 9.51 56.19 33.06
N CYS A 60 8.47 56.34 32.22
CA CYS A 60 7.42 57.42 32.21
C CYS A 60 6.25 56.98 31.27
N ARG A 61 4.95 57.29 31.38
CA ARG A 61 4.11 58.45 31.84
C ARG A 61 4.17 59.68 30.90
N SER A 62 3.08 60.37 30.52
CA SER A 62 1.62 60.15 30.67
C SER A 62 0.78 61.18 29.84
N HIS A 63 -0.58 61.08 29.88
CA HIS A 63 -1.61 62.06 29.46
C HIS A 63 -2.06 62.13 27.97
N ARG A 64 -3.18 62.77 27.57
CA ARG A 64 -4.61 62.75 28.03
C ARG A 64 -5.53 63.71 27.21
N SER A 65 -6.35 63.22 26.26
CA SER A 65 -7.56 63.93 25.73
C SER A 65 -8.39 62.98 24.84
N ARG A 66 -9.67 62.61 25.05
CA ARG A 66 -10.98 63.27 25.31
C ARG A 66 -11.75 63.79 24.07
N ARG A 67 -13.01 63.34 23.94
CA ARG A 67 -14.06 63.56 22.88
C ARG A 67 -13.96 62.60 21.67
N GLY A 68 -15.00 61.91 21.19
CA GLY A 68 -16.16 61.31 21.91
C GLY A 68 -17.57 61.50 21.29
N ARG A 69 -18.25 60.39 20.93
CA ARG A 69 -19.74 60.10 20.93
C ARG A 69 -19.97 58.66 20.35
N ARG A 70 -20.77 57.79 21.00
CA ARG A 70 -22.15 57.33 20.66
C ARG A 70 -22.32 56.72 19.26
N HIS A 71 -22.98 55.58 19.00
CA HIS A 71 -23.75 54.54 19.75
C HIS A 71 -23.44 53.16 19.11
N GLY A 72 -23.84 51.96 19.58
CA GLY A 72 -24.64 51.47 20.73
C GLY A 72 -24.73 49.92 20.72
N SER A 73 -25.32 49.29 21.76
CA SER A 73 -25.69 47.84 21.89
C SER A 73 -24.75 46.74 21.30
N GLY A 74 -24.13 45.83 22.06
CA GLY A 74 -24.05 45.67 23.51
C GLY A 74 -25.02 44.65 24.13
N TYR A 75 -24.53 43.42 24.40
CA TYR A 75 -25.05 42.54 25.45
C TYR A 75 -23.91 41.73 26.10
N ARG A 76 -24.04 41.37 27.38
CA ARG A 76 -23.14 40.51 28.15
C ARG A 76 -23.97 39.70 29.16
N PRO A 77 -23.64 38.44 29.47
CA PRO A 77 -24.28 37.71 30.56
C PRO A 77 -23.89 38.28 31.94
N ARG A 78 -24.76 38.07 32.93
CA ARG A 78 -24.55 38.40 34.35
C ARG A 78 -24.81 37.18 35.24
N ARG A 79 -24.00 37.01 36.29
CA ARG A 79 -24.36 36.23 37.48
C ARG A 79 -25.22 37.07 38.44
N PRO A 80 -26.06 36.43 39.28
CA PRO A 80 -26.40 36.89 40.63
C PRO A 80 -25.84 35.94 41.72
N ASP A 81 -26.22 36.16 42.99
CA ASP A 81 -25.50 35.72 44.22
C ASP A 81 -26.41 35.02 45.27
N ARG A 82 -25.88 34.76 46.48
CA ARG A 82 -26.32 33.80 47.53
C ARG A 82 -27.44 34.22 48.51
N GLY A 83 -28.05 33.21 49.18
CA GLY A 83 -28.66 33.24 50.53
C GLY A 83 -30.15 32.83 50.60
N ASP A 84 -30.72 32.25 51.66
CA ASP A 84 -30.22 31.68 52.94
C ASP A 84 -31.36 30.81 53.60
N ARG A 85 -31.03 29.85 54.50
CA ARG A 85 -31.92 29.04 55.42
C ARG A 85 -32.84 27.97 54.77
N THR A 86 -33.24 26.84 55.41
CA THR A 86 -33.05 26.31 56.79
C THR A 86 -33.03 24.74 56.83
N ARG A 87 -32.79 24.13 58.01
CA ARG A 87 -32.86 22.67 58.35
C ARG A 87 -34.18 21.99 57.87
N THR A 88 -34.33 20.68 57.63
CA THR A 88 -33.71 19.40 58.13
C THR A 88 -33.60 18.33 57.00
N GLY A 89 -32.91 17.19 57.09
CA GLY A 89 -32.06 16.60 58.14
C GLY A 89 -32.20 15.07 58.30
N THR A 90 -31.47 14.26 57.50
CA THR A 90 -31.31 12.78 57.67
C THR A 90 -29.98 12.29 57.10
N HIS A 91 -29.41 11.20 57.64
CA HIS A 91 -28.07 10.67 57.28
C HIS A 91 -28.13 9.48 56.31
N ARG A 92 -27.20 9.42 55.34
CA ARG A 92 -26.14 8.38 55.26
C ARG A 92 -25.01 8.79 54.27
N PRO A 93 -23.79 8.21 54.35
CA PRO A 93 -22.58 8.89 53.91
C PRO A 93 -21.94 8.37 52.60
N VAL A 94 -21.11 9.24 52.01
CA VAL A 94 -20.14 8.89 50.96
C VAL A 94 -19.02 8.01 51.50
N ARG A 95 -18.63 6.99 50.71
CA ARG A 95 -17.25 6.48 50.61
C ARG A 95 -16.82 6.74 49.15
N GLY A 96 -15.60 7.13 48.82
CA GLY A 96 -14.36 7.02 49.59
C GLY A 96 -13.41 6.07 48.87
N ARG A 97 -12.98 6.43 47.64
CA ARG A 97 -12.02 5.66 46.84
C ARG A 97 -10.74 5.44 47.67
N ARG A 98 -10.34 4.19 47.86
CA ARG A 98 -8.99 3.84 48.30
C ARG A 98 -8.16 3.53 47.06
N LEU A 99 -6.92 4.01 47.02
CA LEU A 99 -5.92 3.40 46.15
C LEU A 99 -5.73 1.94 46.60
N ARG A 100 -5.62 1.03 45.64
CA ARG A 100 -4.92 -0.24 45.81
C ARG A 100 -3.67 -0.18 44.94
N THR A 101 -2.51 -0.32 45.57
CA THR A 101 -1.28 -0.67 44.88
C THR A 101 -1.44 -2.08 44.32
N LEU A 102 -1.44 -2.23 43.00
CA LEU A 102 -1.35 -3.53 42.34
C LEU A 102 0.12 -3.85 42.10
N THR A 103 0.65 -4.76 42.91
CA THR A 103 1.93 -5.43 42.66
C THR A 103 1.61 -6.88 42.31
N GLY A 104 1.62 -7.18 41.02
CA GLY A 104 1.25 -8.48 40.45
C GLY A 104 0.80 -8.30 39.01
N ARG A 105 1.65 -8.67 38.05
CA ARG A 105 1.25 -8.91 36.65
C ARG A 105 0.69 -10.33 36.61
N ASP A 106 -0.62 -10.47 36.45
CA ASP A 106 -1.23 -11.75 36.06
C ASP A 106 -1.11 -11.88 34.54
N HIS A 107 -0.14 -12.66 34.07
CA HIS A 107 0.02 -12.95 32.65
C HIS A 107 -1.20 -13.76 32.15
N ARG A 108 -1.95 -13.21 31.18
CA ARG A 108 -2.96 -13.98 30.43
C ARG A 108 -2.25 -14.93 29.48
N PHE A 109 -2.00 -16.17 29.91
CA PHE A 109 -1.47 -17.20 29.02
C PHE A 109 -2.53 -17.59 27.96
N LEU A 110 -2.42 -17.00 26.77
CA LEU A 110 -3.03 -17.50 25.54
C LEU A 110 -2.33 -18.81 25.12
N ARG A 111 -2.70 -19.90 25.80
CA ARG A 111 -2.39 -21.26 25.34
C ARG A 111 -3.38 -21.67 24.26
N VAL A 112 -2.86 -22.31 23.21
CA VAL A 112 -3.62 -23.09 22.21
C VAL A 112 -4.68 -23.93 22.94
N ARG A 113 -5.96 -23.60 22.71
CA ARG A 113 -7.08 -24.09 23.54
C ARG A 113 -7.53 -25.49 23.11
N ARG A 114 -6.79 -26.52 23.52
CA ARG A 114 -7.23 -27.93 23.37
C ARG A 114 -8.70 -28.11 23.84
N PRO A 115 -9.62 -28.58 22.96
CA PRO A 115 -11.05 -28.56 23.24
C PRO A 115 -11.48 -29.50 24.38
N ARG A 116 -12.50 -29.07 25.15
CA ARG A 116 -13.01 -29.83 26.29
C ARG A 116 -13.78 -31.08 25.84
N ARG A 117 -13.21 -32.27 26.10
CA ARG A 117 -13.88 -33.56 25.90
C ARG A 117 -15.28 -33.60 26.52
N ALA A 118 -16.31 -33.74 25.70
CA ALA A 118 -17.68 -33.99 26.16
C ALA A 118 -17.77 -35.32 26.92
N ILE A 119 -18.30 -35.29 28.15
CA ILE A 119 -18.43 -36.48 29.01
C ILE A 119 -19.72 -37.23 28.64
N HIS A 120 -19.59 -38.51 28.25
CA HIS A 120 -20.72 -39.42 28.07
C HIS A 120 -21.56 -39.55 29.36
N HIS A 121 -22.82 -39.11 29.32
CA HIS A 121 -23.85 -39.59 30.24
C HIS A 121 -24.61 -40.77 29.63
N ARG A 122 -24.53 -41.94 30.27
CA ARG A 122 -25.33 -43.13 29.91
C ARG A 122 -26.76 -42.98 30.42
N GLY A 123 -27.73 -43.03 29.51
CA GLY A 123 -29.15 -43.30 29.80
C GLY A 123 -29.57 -44.61 29.13
N THR A 124 -30.29 -45.48 29.85
CA THR A 124 -30.65 -46.85 29.40
C THR A 124 -32.15 -47.01 29.14
N ALA A 125 -32.52 -48.10 28.44
CA ALA A 125 -33.88 -48.60 28.11
C ALA A 125 -34.50 -48.02 26.81
N ASP A 126 -35.22 -48.80 25.96
CA ASP A 126 -35.30 -50.27 25.78
C ASP A 126 -35.77 -50.61 24.33
N ARG A 127 -35.86 -51.91 24.01
CA ARG A 127 -36.07 -52.53 22.68
C ARG A 127 -37.44 -52.30 22.01
N ARG A 128 -37.41 -52.18 20.66
CA ARG A 128 -38.17 -52.96 19.63
C ARG A 128 -37.73 -52.45 18.24
N VAL A 129 -37.10 -53.23 17.35
CA VAL A 129 -37.63 -54.33 16.50
C VAL A 129 -38.68 -53.87 15.47
N GLY A 130 -38.32 -53.90 14.17
CA GLY A 130 -39.21 -53.64 13.03
C GLY A 130 -38.53 -52.93 11.83
N SER A 131 -37.60 -53.57 11.10
CA SER A 131 -37.86 -54.31 9.85
C SER A 131 -38.58 -53.55 8.71
N GLY A 132 -37.94 -53.35 7.54
CA GLY A 132 -38.71 -53.21 6.28
C GLY A 132 -38.20 -52.29 5.14
N ARG A 133 -37.20 -52.76 4.39
CA ARG A 133 -37.11 -52.70 2.89
C ARG A 133 -37.58 -51.46 2.08
N ARG A 134 -36.64 -51.05 1.20
CA ARG A 134 -36.77 -50.63 -0.23
C ARG A 134 -37.01 -49.15 -0.56
N ALA A 135 -36.10 -48.63 -1.38
CA ALA A 135 -36.17 -47.37 -2.11
C ALA A 135 -37.20 -47.38 -3.25
N ARG A 136 -37.58 -46.17 -3.71
CA ARG A 136 -37.85 -45.89 -5.12
C ARG A 136 -37.79 -44.39 -5.45
N THR A 137 -37.05 -44.06 -6.51
CA THR A 137 -36.95 -42.72 -7.11
C THR A 137 -38.14 -42.43 -8.02
N VAL A 138 -38.75 -41.24 -7.95
CA VAL A 138 -39.65 -40.68 -8.99
C VAL A 138 -39.48 -39.15 -9.08
N HIS A 139 -39.61 -38.60 -10.29
CA HIS A 139 -39.41 -37.19 -10.63
C HIS A 139 -40.70 -36.34 -10.59
N ARG A 140 -40.53 -35.02 -10.38
CA ARG A 140 -41.29 -33.87 -10.95
C ARG A 140 -42.83 -33.93 -11.10
N ARG A 141 -43.52 -32.90 -10.61
CA ARG A 141 -44.21 -31.89 -11.48
C ARG A 141 -44.65 -30.61 -10.74
N ARG A 142 -45.07 -29.60 -11.52
CA ARG A 142 -45.53 -28.25 -11.11
C ARG A 142 -47.05 -28.21 -10.87
N ASP A 143 -47.50 -27.29 -10.01
CA ASP A 143 -48.47 -26.22 -10.33
C ASP A 143 -48.53 -25.23 -9.12
N GLN A 144 -48.30 -23.92 -9.28
CA GLN A 144 -49.14 -22.83 -9.81
C GLN A 144 -50.09 -22.12 -8.81
N ARG A 145 -49.71 -20.87 -8.50
CA ARG A 145 -50.55 -19.68 -8.21
C ARG A 145 -51.56 -19.73 -7.05
N ARG A 146 -51.26 -18.98 -5.98
CA ARG A 146 -52.11 -17.89 -5.44
C ARG A 146 -51.33 -17.01 -4.44
N GLY A 147 -51.69 -15.73 -4.39
CA GLY A 147 -51.41 -14.77 -3.32
C GLY A 147 -52.64 -13.84 -3.18
N PRO A 148 -52.56 -12.66 -2.52
CA PRO A 148 -51.40 -12.06 -1.85
C PRO A 148 -51.67 -11.59 -0.39
N ALA A 149 -50.64 -11.11 0.29
CA ALA A 149 -50.73 -10.20 1.44
C ALA A 149 -49.51 -9.25 1.44
N GLN A 150 -49.59 -8.09 2.09
CA GLN A 150 -48.59 -7.00 1.96
C GLN A 150 -48.04 -6.53 3.31
N SER A 151 -46.71 -6.33 3.39
CA SER A 151 -46.13 -5.20 4.14
C SER A 151 -44.68 -4.91 3.74
N ARG A 152 -44.50 -3.81 2.99
CA ARG A 152 -43.62 -2.67 3.30
C ARG A 152 -42.20 -2.93 3.87
N HIS A 153 -41.21 -2.88 2.98
CA HIS A 153 -39.94 -2.19 3.23
C HIS A 153 -39.68 -1.20 2.07
N GLY A 154 -38.95 -0.12 2.34
CA GLY A 154 -38.51 0.82 1.30
C GLY A 154 -37.25 0.29 0.60
N ARG A 155 -37.03 0.69 -0.65
CA ARG A 155 -35.74 0.49 -1.34
C ARG A 155 -35.32 1.78 -2.06
N VAL A 156 -34.01 2.02 -2.04
CA VAL A 156 -33.29 3.00 -2.84
C VAL A 156 -33.55 2.75 -4.34
N ARG A 157 -33.51 3.81 -5.16
CA ARG A 157 -33.74 3.73 -6.60
C ARG A 157 -32.43 3.75 -7.40
N HIS A 158 -32.01 2.60 -7.93
CA HIS A 158 -31.14 2.60 -9.10
C HIS A 158 -31.86 3.20 -10.31
N TYR A 159 -31.18 4.06 -11.07
CA TYR A 159 -31.68 4.58 -12.35
C TYR A 159 -31.16 3.71 -13.51
N ARG A 160 -32.04 2.92 -14.13
CA ARG A 160 -31.80 2.36 -15.48
C ARG A 160 -32.47 3.24 -16.53
N ARG A 161 -31.75 3.49 -17.63
CA ARG A 161 -32.12 4.45 -18.67
C ARG A 161 -32.62 3.72 -19.91
N ASP A 162 -33.93 3.51 -20.01
CA ASP A 162 -34.56 2.86 -21.17
C ASP A 162 -34.96 3.87 -22.26
N GLN A 163 -34.67 3.54 -23.52
CA GLN A 163 -35.07 4.35 -24.68
C GLN A 163 -36.47 3.95 -25.16
N HIS A 164 -37.37 4.90 -25.41
CA HIS A 164 -38.50 4.61 -26.31
C HIS A 164 -39.01 5.82 -27.11
N ARG A 165 -39.41 5.54 -28.37
CA ARG A 165 -39.86 6.53 -29.37
C ARG A 165 -41.29 7.03 -29.12
N SER A 166 -41.54 8.31 -29.39
CA SER A 166 -42.85 8.86 -29.75
C SER A 166 -42.76 9.79 -30.96
N ARG A 167 -43.85 9.98 -31.71
CA ARG A 167 -43.86 10.59 -33.07
C ARG A 167 -44.56 11.96 -33.14
N GLY A 168 -44.04 12.83 -34.02
CA GLY A 168 -44.85 13.73 -34.87
C GLY A 168 -44.89 15.21 -34.49
N GLY A 169 -44.59 16.10 -35.44
CA GLY A 169 -44.72 17.57 -35.27
C GLY A 169 -43.82 18.44 -36.17
N HIS A 170 -43.98 18.36 -37.50
CA HIS A 170 -43.33 19.28 -38.47
C HIS A 170 -44.19 20.55 -38.71
N PRO A 171 -43.74 21.60 -39.47
CA PRO A 171 -42.50 21.74 -40.26
C PRO A 171 -41.68 23.04 -40.01
N GLY A 172 -40.49 23.15 -40.61
CA GLY A 172 -39.74 24.41 -40.69
C GLY A 172 -38.45 24.34 -41.52
N LEU A 173 -38.52 24.81 -42.78
CA LEU A 173 -37.43 25.03 -43.75
C LEU A 173 -36.42 23.89 -44.04
N LEU A 174 -36.35 23.49 -45.32
CA LEU A 174 -35.28 22.68 -45.88
C LEU A 174 -34.61 23.43 -47.05
N GLY A 175 -33.28 23.42 -47.09
CA GLY A 175 -32.52 23.60 -48.34
C GLY A 175 -31.76 24.91 -48.51
N LEU A 176 -30.42 24.81 -48.49
CA LEU A 176 -29.67 24.93 -49.75
C LEU A 176 -28.36 24.13 -49.66
N LEU A 177 -28.08 23.29 -50.66
CA LEU A 177 -26.75 22.72 -50.88
C LEU A 177 -26.02 23.56 -51.92
N HIS A 178 -24.74 23.84 -51.69
CA HIS A 178 -23.85 24.43 -52.69
C HIS A 178 -22.47 23.76 -52.66
N ARG A 179 -21.88 23.61 -53.85
CA ARG A 179 -20.52 23.09 -54.06
C ARG A 179 -19.53 24.26 -54.07
N GLY A 180 -18.32 24.11 -53.52
CA GLY A 180 -17.29 25.13 -53.74
C GLY A 180 -15.96 24.99 -52.99
N GLY A 181 -15.03 24.21 -53.54
CA GLY A 181 -13.58 24.42 -53.37
C GLY A 181 -12.92 23.97 -52.05
N PRO A 182 -11.59 23.75 -52.06
CA PRO A 182 -10.81 23.51 -50.86
C PRO A 182 -10.49 24.84 -50.16
N LEU A 183 -10.85 24.98 -48.88
CA LEU A 183 -10.43 26.12 -48.08
C LEU A 183 -8.94 26.01 -47.74
N ARG A 184 -8.14 26.93 -48.30
CA ARG A 184 -6.74 27.11 -47.93
C ARG A 184 -6.65 27.56 -46.47
N GLY A 185 -5.74 26.93 -45.72
CA GLY A 185 -5.10 27.46 -44.51
C GLY A 185 -5.94 28.42 -43.66
N ALA A 186 -6.78 27.87 -42.78
CA ALA A 186 -6.98 28.54 -41.51
C ALA A 186 -5.61 28.66 -40.81
N PRO A 187 -5.26 29.81 -40.21
CA PRO A 187 -4.10 29.86 -39.31
C PRO A 187 -4.35 28.90 -38.14
N ALA A 188 -3.29 28.35 -37.56
CA ALA A 188 -3.41 27.60 -36.32
C ALA A 188 -4.00 28.54 -35.25
N ALA A 189 -5.23 28.26 -34.84
CA ALA A 189 -5.86 28.98 -33.73
C ALA A 189 -5.12 28.62 -32.44
N ASP A 190 -4.92 29.63 -31.60
CA ASP A 190 -4.25 29.55 -30.30
C ASP A 190 -4.91 28.49 -29.41
N ARG A 191 -4.40 27.25 -29.45
CA ARG A 191 -4.87 26.13 -28.62
C ARG A 191 -4.33 26.36 -27.21
N LYS A 192 -5.00 27.21 -26.45
CA LYS A 192 -4.94 27.13 -25.00
C LYS A 192 -5.49 25.79 -24.57
N HIS A 193 -4.60 24.96 -24.05
CA HIS A 193 -4.92 23.84 -23.18
C HIS A 193 -5.80 24.32 -22.01
N GLU A 194 -6.62 23.43 -21.45
CA GLU A 194 -7.29 23.73 -20.19
C GLU A 194 -6.25 23.92 -19.08
N HIS A 195 -6.55 24.78 -18.12
CA HIS A 195 -5.64 25.18 -17.05
C HIS A 195 -6.36 25.13 -15.71
N TYR A 196 -5.71 24.49 -14.74
CA TYR A 196 -6.13 24.44 -13.34
C TYR A 196 -4.97 24.93 -12.48
N GLU A 197 -5.22 25.46 -11.28
CA GLU A 197 -4.12 25.85 -10.40
C GLU A 197 -3.32 24.62 -9.92
N ALA A 198 -4.01 23.50 -9.70
CA ALA A 198 -3.41 22.20 -9.42
C ALA A 198 -4.05 21.06 -10.22
N VAL A 199 -3.21 20.08 -10.62
CA VAL A 199 -3.67 18.76 -11.09
C VAL A 199 -3.10 17.69 -10.16
N VAL A 200 -3.97 16.85 -9.61
CA VAL A 200 -3.61 15.65 -8.85
C VAL A 200 -3.87 14.43 -9.72
N VAL A 201 -2.91 13.52 -9.81
CA VAL A 201 -3.05 12.25 -10.54
C VAL A 201 -3.07 11.10 -9.54
N GLY A 202 -4.12 10.28 -9.59
CA GLY A 202 -4.44 9.24 -8.62
C GLY A 202 -5.35 9.75 -7.49
N ALA A 203 -6.43 9.02 -7.19
CA ALA A 203 -7.37 9.31 -6.11
C ALA A 203 -7.31 8.30 -4.95
N GLY A 204 -6.18 7.58 -4.82
CA GLY A 204 -5.82 6.87 -3.58
C GLY A 204 -5.60 7.84 -2.40
N PRO A 205 -5.37 7.35 -1.18
CA PRO A 205 -5.47 8.15 0.06
C PRO A 205 -4.57 9.39 0.09
N GLY A 206 -3.35 9.33 -0.46
CA GLY A 206 -2.47 10.51 -0.58
C GLY A 206 -2.93 11.54 -1.61
N GLY A 207 -3.50 11.10 -2.73
CA GLY A 207 -4.10 11.98 -3.74
C GLY A 207 -5.38 12.64 -3.22
N ALA A 208 -6.23 11.87 -2.53
CA ALA A 208 -7.41 12.37 -1.85
C ALA A 208 -7.07 13.42 -0.78
N ALA A 209 -6.08 13.13 0.08
CA ALA A 209 -5.59 14.07 1.09
C ALA A 209 -5.01 15.36 0.48
N THR A 210 -4.25 15.24 -0.61
CA THR A 210 -3.74 16.39 -1.38
C THR A 210 -4.89 17.25 -1.89
N ALA A 211 -5.85 16.65 -2.61
CA ALA A 211 -6.95 17.37 -3.24
C ALA A 211 -7.90 18.03 -2.22
N ALA A 212 -8.20 17.34 -1.13
CA ALA A 212 -9.00 17.90 -0.03
C ALA A 212 -8.29 19.10 0.63
N THR A 213 -7.00 18.99 0.92
CA THR A 213 -6.22 20.07 1.54
C THR A 213 -6.06 21.27 0.60
N LEU A 214 -5.84 21.03 -0.71
CA LEU A 214 -5.83 22.08 -1.74
C LEU A 214 -7.19 22.79 -1.83
N ALA A 215 -8.31 22.05 -1.81
CA ALA A 215 -9.65 22.61 -1.82
C ALA A 215 -9.94 23.46 -0.57
N GLN A 216 -9.56 22.99 0.63
CA GLN A 216 -9.65 23.75 1.88
C GLN A 216 -8.86 25.07 1.84
N HIS A 217 -7.76 25.12 1.09
CA HIS A 217 -6.98 26.34 0.83
C HIS A 217 -7.50 27.22 -0.32
N GLY A 218 -8.61 26.84 -0.98
CA GLY A 218 -9.16 27.59 -2.10
C GLY A 218 -8.29 27.52 -3.36
N VAL A 219 -7.76 26.33 -3.67
CA VAL A 219 -7.04 26.04 -4.91
C VAL A 219 -7.95 25.31 -5.89
N GLU A 220 -8.08 25.84 -7.11
CA GLU A 220 -8.79 25.20 -8.22
C GLU A 220 -8.04 23.93 -8.64
N THR A 221 -8.62 22.77 -8.33
CA THR A 221 -7.91 21.47 -8.36
C THR A 221 -8.66 20.43 -9.19
N LEU A 222 -8.04 19.92 -10.25
CA LEU A 222 -8.54 18.77 -10.99
C LEU A 222 -7.87 17.48 -10.48
N VAL A 223 -8.66 16.44 -10.23
CA VAL A 223 -8.16 15.10 -9.88
C VAL A 223 -8.44 14.14 -11.04
N LEU A 224 -7.41 13.41 -11.49
CA LEU A 224 -7.49 12.40 -12.55
C LEU A 224 -7.25 11.01 -11.97
N GLU A 225 -8.25 10.13 -12.07
CA GLU A 225 -8.19 8.74 -11.64
C GLU A 225 -8.35 7.80 -12.84
N ARG A 226 -7.52 6.77 -12.93
CA ARG A 226 -7.49 5.84 -14.08
C ARG A 226 -8.48 4.70 -13.92
N GLY A 227 -8.79 4.29 -12.69
CA GLY A 227 -9.84 3.33 -12.37
C GLY A 227 -11.21 3.78 -12.86
N VAL A 228 -12.14 2.82 -13.08
CA VAL A 228 -13.54 3.13 -13.41
C VAL A 228 -14.23 3.87 -12.26
N ASP A 229 -13.93 3.42 -11.04
CA ASP A 229 -14.08 4.12 -9.77
C ASP A 229 -12.71 4.13 -9.08
N ALA A 230 -12.51 5.05 -8.12
CA ALA A 230 -11.32 5.01 -7.27
C ALA A 230 -11.24 3.70 -6.46
N GLY A 231 -10.02 3.27 -6.12
CA GLY A 231 -9.79 1.99 -5.45
C GLY A 231 -9.78 0.76 -6.37
N SER A 232 -10.42 0.81 -7.55
CA SER A 232 -10.48 -0.35 -8.47
C SER A 232 -9.12 -0.89 -8.95
N LYS A 233 -8.05 -0.10 -8.81
CA LYS A 233 -6.65 -0.44 -9.18
C LYS A 233 -5.74 -0.73 -7.99
N ASN A 234 -6.28 -0.58 -6.78
CA ASN A 234 -5.51 -0.40 -5.55
C ASN A 234 -5.67 -1.62 -4.66
N VAL A 235 -4.54 -2.05 -4.09
CA VAL A 235 -4.45 -3.20 -3.21
C VAL A 235 -3.71 -2.74 -1.95
N SER A 236 -4.08 -3.26 -0.79
CA SER A 236 -3.26 -3.12 0.42
C SER A 236 -3.55 -4.22 1.41
N GLY A 237 -2.66 -4.45 2.37
CA GLY A 237 -2.96 -5.38 3.48
C GLY A 237 -4.29 -5.05 4.16
N GLY A 238 -4.59 -3.75 4.32
CA GLY A 238 -5.90 -3.27 4.75
C GLY A 238 -5.95 -2.63 6.13
N LEU A 239 -4.85 -2.09 6.66
CA LEU A 239 -4.86 -1.29 7.90
C LEU A 239 -4.50 0.17 7.61
N ILE A 240 -5.31 1.11 8.11
CA ILE A 240 -5.00 2.55 8.13
C ILE A 240 -4.87 3.04 9.58
N TYR A 241 -3.94 3.96 9.80
CA TYR A 241 -3.59 4.48 11.12
C TYR A 241 -3.78 6.00 11.16
N ALA A 242 -4.25 6.52 12.29
CA ALA A 242 -4.00 7.90 12.71
C ALA A 242 -2.89 7.89 13.76
N GLU A 243 -1.84 8.70 13.55
CA GLU A 243 -0.67 8.75 14.44
C GLU A 243 -0.69 10.05 15.25
N GLU A 244 -0.38 10.00 16.55
CA GLU A 244 -0.45 11.19 17.44
C GLU A 244 0.49 12.31 16.96
N SER A 245 1.61 11.96 16.33
CA SER A 245 2.57 12.90 15.75
C SER A 245 2.21 13.42 14.36
N ALA A 246 1.23 12.85 13.65
CA ALA A 246 1.01 13.17 12.25
C ALA A 246 0.34 14.55 12.08
N PRO A 247 0.88 15.46 11.23
CA PRO A 247 0.25 16.76 10.99
C PRO A 247 -1.06 16.66 10.19
N TYR A 248 -1.30 15.53 9.52
CA TYR A 248 -2.54 15.22 8.80
C TYR A 248 -2.92 13.75 8.99
N THR A 249 -4.14 13.50 9.49
CA THR A 249 -4.77 12.18 9.55
C THR A 249 -5.98 12.14 8.59
N ILE A 250 -6.43 10.94 8.22
CA ILE A 250 -7.51 10.80 7.22
C ILE A 250 -8.86 11.30 7.76
N ASP A 251 -9.15 11.06 9.03
CA ASP A 251 -10.32 11.59 9.75
C ASP A 251 -10.22 13.11 10.02
N GLY A 252 -9.00 13.63 10.23
CA GLY A 252 -8.73 15.06 10.33
C GLY A 252 -9.07 15.84 9.05
N LEU A 253 -9.01 15.18 7.89
CA LEU A 253 -9.44 15.73 6.59
C LEU A 253 -10.90 15.37 6.25
N PHE A 254 -11.36 14.18 6.66
CA PHE A 254 -12.69 13.64 6.36
C PHE A 254 -13.36 13.10 7.63
N PRO A 255 -14.03 13.94 8.45
CA PRO A 255 -14.46 13.57 9.81
C PRO A 255 -15.44 12.38 9.94
N GLU A 256 -16.09 11.97 8.87
CA GLU A 256 -17.04 10.84 8.83
C GLU A 256 -16.37 9.52 8.34
N PHE A 257 -15.05 9.54 8.07
CA PHE A 257 -14.30 8.42 7.48
C PHE A 257 -14.48 7.08 8.19
N ARG A 258 -14.34 7.06 9.53
CA ARG A 258 -14.42 5.82 10.33
C ARG A 258 -15.82 5.23 10.37
N GLU A 259 -16.86 6.04 10.16
CA GLU A 259 -18.26 5.60 10.18
C GLU A 259 -18.77 5.12 8.80
N GLU A 260 -18.20 5.66 7.70
CA GLU A 260 -18.72 5.43 6.32
C GLU A 260 -17.76 4.67 5.39
N ALA A 261 -16.44 4.71 5.64
CA ALA A 261 -15.41 4.23 4.69
C ALA A 261 -14.48 3.14 5.23
N ALA A 262 -14.38 3.01 6.56
CA ALA A 262 -13.64 1.94 7.22
C ALA A 262 -14.43 0.62 7.32
N GLU A 263 -13.79 -0.45 7.78
CA GLU A 263 -14.42 -1.71 8.16
C GLU A 263 -14.60 -1.81 9.68
N ARG A 264 -13.50 -1.96 10.44
CA ARG A 264 -13.54 -2.24 11.88
C ARG A 264 -12.30 -1.68 12.59
N PRO A 265 -12.39 -1.13 13.81
CA PRO A 265 -11.21 -0.86 14.64
C PRO A 265 -10.33 -2.10 14.84
N VAL A 266 -9.02 -1.90 15.00
CA VAL A 266 -8.04 -2.97 15.26
C VAL A 266 -7.24 -2.61 16.51
N GLU A 267 -7.44 -3.37 17.57
CA GLU A 267 -6.95 -3.08 18.92
C GLU A 267 -5.89 -4.09 19.39
N GLU A 268 -6.02 -5.36 18.98
CA GLU A 268 -5.05 -6.43 19.29
C GLU A 268 -4.10 -6.72 18.11
N TYR A 269 -2.84 -6.99 18.42
CA TYR A 269 -1.78 -7.21 17.43
C TYR A 269 -0.88 -8.37 17.88
N TYR A 270 -0.64 -9.33 16.98
CA TYR A 270 0.13 -10.54 17.27
C TYR A 270 1.13 -10.87 16.16
N ILE A 271 2.27 -11.47 16.53
CA ILE A 271 3.16 -12.12 15.56
C ILE A 271 3.41 -13.58 15.92
N HIS A 272 3.10 -14.45 14.96
CA HIS A 272 3.33 -15.88 14.99
C HIS A 272 4.70 -16.18 14.39
N ASN A 273 5.61 -16.66 15.25
CA ASN A 273 6.88 -17.23 14.86
C ASN A 273 6.65 -18.73 14.60
N ILE A 274 7.06 -19.25 13.45
CA ILE A 274 6.70 -20.60 12.98
C ILE A 274 7.93 -21.45 12.66
N ALA A 275 7.89 -22.71 13.12
CA ALA A 275 8.84 -23.79 12.82
C ALA A 275 8.08 -25.08 12.50
N GLY A 276 7.58 -25.22 11.27
CA GLY A 276 6.64 -26.25 10.87
C GLY A 276 5.36 -26.22 11.72
N GLU A 277 5.04 -27.33 12.40
CA GLU A 277 3.87 -27.46 13.29
C GLU A 277 4.05 -26.78 14.67
N LYS A 278 5.17 -26.12 14.94
CA LYS A 278 5.40 -25.34 16.17
C LYS A 278 5.17 -23.86 15.96
N VAL A 279 4.50 -23.23 16.92
CA VAL A 279 4.21 -21.78 16.89
C VAL A 279 4.51 -21.15 18.25
N GLU A 280 5.23 -20.03 18.23
CA GLU A 280 5.35 -19.12 19.37
C GLU A 280 4.76 -17.76 18.98
N THR A 281 3.72 -17.33 19.71
CA THR A 281 3.03 -16.06 19.46
C THR A 281 3.51 -15.02 20.45
N PHE A 282 3.92 -13.86 19.96
CA PHE A 282 4.15 -12.67 20.80
C PHE A 282 3.03 -11.65 20.61
N ASP A 283 2.69 -10.96 21.69
CA ASP A 283 1.85 -9.76 21.71
C ASP A 283 2.66 -8.58 21.15
N LEU A 284 2.05 -7.73 20.31
CA LEU A 284 2.64 -6.54 19.71
C LEU A 284 1.89 -5.23 20.07
N HIS A 285 1.04 -5.25 21.09
CA HIS A 285 0.24 -4.10 21.52
C HIS A 285 1.11 -2.86 21.80
N ASP A 286 2.18 -2.99 22.60
CA ASP A 286 3.06 -1.87 23.00
C ASP A 286 3.74 -1.17 21.80
N ILE A 287 3.91 -1.84 20.65
CA ILE A 287 4.52 -1.25 19.45
C ILE A 287 3.50 -0.71 18.43
N HIS A 288 2.33 -1.33 18.27
CA HIS A 288 1.31 -0.78 17.36
C HIS A 288 0.52 0.37 17.97
N HIS A 289 0.35 0.40 19.30
CA HIS A 289 -0.23 1.53 20.05
C HIS A 289 0.78 2.65 20.36
N HIS A 290 2.08 2.47 20.05
CA HIS A 290 3.04 3.56 20.15
C HIS A 290 2.79 4.59 19.03
N ASP A 291 2.46 5.82 19.41
CA ASP A 291 2.23 6.94 18.48
C ASP A 291 1.05 6.70 17.52
N THR A 292 0.02 6.00 17.99
CA THR A 292 -1.23 5.71 17.27
C THR A 292 -2.41 6.18 18.12
N ASP A 293 -3.27 7.06 17.59
CA ASP A 293 -4.54 7.47 18.23
C ASP A 293 -5.67 6.47 17.91
N TRP A 294 -5.67 5.92 16.70
CA TRP A 294 -6.53 4.80 16.30
C TRP A 294 -5.98 4.06 15.06
N CYS A 295 -6.39 2.81 14.88
CA CYS A 295 -6.16 2.02 13.67
C CYS A 295 -7.44 1.30 13.27
N ASP A 296 -7.81 1.37 11.98
CA ASP A 296 -8.97 0.67 11.43
C ASP A 296 -8.55 -0.25 10.26
N ALA A 297 -9.22 -1.38 10.15
CA ALA A 297 -9.27 -2.20 8.95
C ALA A 297 -10.04 -1.49 7.83
N VAL A 298 -9.62 -1.67 6.58
CA VAL A 298 -10.20 -1.05 5.38
C VAL A 298 -10.12 -1.98 4.16
N LEU A 299 -11.15 -1.93 3.31
CA LEU A 299 -11.14 -2.49 1.96
C LEU A 299 -11.00 -1.34 0.95
N ARG A 300 -9.97 -1.39 0.08
CA ARG A 300 -9.55 -0.24 -0.73
C ARG A 300 -10.61 0.24 -1.72
N ARG A 301 -11.45 -0.64 -2.26
CA ARG A 301 -12.53 -0.23 -3.18
C ARG A 301 -13.62 0.56 -2.45
N LYS A 302 -14.04 0.12 -1.26
CA LYS A 302 -14.99 0.85 -0.37
C LYS A 302 -14.40 2.21 0.02
N MET A 303 -13.19 2.18 0.59
CA MET A 303 -12.52 3.35 1.16
C MET A 303 -12.21 4.42 0.10
N ASP A 304 -11.49 4.07 -0.96
CA ASP A 304 -11.06 5.04 -1.98
C ASP A 304 -12.26 5.58 -2.78
N SER A 305 -13.33 4.80 -3.02
CA SER A 305 -14.54 5.28 -3.68
C SER A 305 -15.25 6.35 -2.86
N TRP A 306 -15.39 6.14 -1.55
CA TRP A 306 -15.99 7.15 -0.65
C TRP A 306 -15.13 8.41 -0.58
N LEU A 307 -13.81 8.27 -0.48
CA LEU A 307 -12.88 9.39 -0.51
C LEU A 307 -13.01 10.18 -1.83
N ALA A 308 -13.14 9.51 -2.97
CA ALA A 308 -13.30 10.15 -4.27
C ALA A 308 -14.62 10.94 -4.38
N GLU A 309 -15.73 10.49 -3.78
CA GLU A 309 -16.96 11.30 -3.71
C GLU A 309 -16.74 12.59 -2.92
N ARG A 310 -16.19 12.51 -1.70
CA ARG A 310 -15.96 13.67 -0.84
C ARG A 310 -14.96 14.65 -1.49
N VAL A 311 -13.92 14.13 -2.15
CA VAL A 311 -12.94 14.92 -2.91
C VAL A 311 -13.58 15.59 -4.12
N HIS A 312 -14.46 14.91 -4.87
CA HIS A 312 -15.19 15.51 -5.98
C HIS A 312 -16.07 16.68 -5.50
N GLU A 313 -16.81 16.48 -4.40
CA GLU A 313 -17.62 17.53 -3.76
C GLU A 313 -16.77 18.76 -3.39
N MET A 314 -15.67 18.55 -2.66
CA MET A 314 -14.78 19.63 -2.21
C MET A 314 -14.08 20.37 -3.37
N THR A 315 -13.59 19.65 -4.38
CA THR A 315 -12.87 20.25 -5.52
C THR A 315 -13.79 21.00 -6.48
N CYS A 316 -15.06 20.59 -6.60
CA CYS A 316 -16.06 21.36 -7.35
C CYS A 316 -16.41 22.70 -6.69
N GLU A 317 -16.26 22.88 -5.37
CA GLU A 317 -16.45 24.18 -4.72
C GLU A 317 -15.36 25.20 -5.10
N THR A 318 -14.16 24.74 -5.52
CA THR A 318 -13.06 25.62 -5.96
C THR A 318 -12.95 25.79 -7.48
N GLY A 319 -13.88 25.21 -8.25
CA GLY A 319 -13.91 25.29 -9.72
C GLY A 319 -13.35 24.06 -10.46
N GLY A 320 -12.75 23.12 -9.72
CA GLY A 320 -12.23 21.87 -10.24
C GLY A 320 -13.22 20.70 -10.15
N GLY A 321 -12.70 19.51 -9.83
CA GLY A 321 -13.49 18.28 -9.73
C GLY A 321 -12.61 17.03 -9.80
N LEU A 322 -13.24 15.85 -9.75
CA LEU A 322 -12.59 14.56 -9.96
C LEU A 322 -13.17 13.84 -11.20
N LEU A 323 -12.30 13.31 -12.06
CA LEU A 323 -12.63 12.50 -13.23
C LEU A 323 -12.05 11.09 -13.08
N THR A 324 -12.91 10.07 -13.13
CA THR A 324 -12.49 8.66 -13.23
C THR A 324 -12.38 8.23 -14.69
N GLY A 325 -11.70 7.10 -14.95
CA GLY A 325 -11.46 6.59 -16.29
C GLY A 325 -10.49 7.42 -17.15
N VAL A 326 -9.52 8.11 -16.54
CA VAL A 326 -8.52 8.93 -17.25
C VAL A 326 -7.10 8.54 -16.82
N ARG A 327 -6.24 8.15 -17.78
CA ARG A 327 -4.81 7.89 -17.55
C ARG A 327 -4.02 9.16 -17.86
N ALA A 328 -3.32 9.70 -16.87
CA ALA A 328 -2.22 10.62 -17.15
C ALA A 328 -0.99 9.78 -17.55
N ASN A 329 -0.58 9.86 -18.81
CA ASN A 329 0.45 9.00 -19.42
C ASN A 329 1.84 9.67 -19.52
N GLY A 330 1.97 10.93 -19.09
CA GLY A 330 3.22 11.69 -19.20
C GLY A 330 3.08 13.16 -18.79
N LEU A 331 4.18 13.90 -18.92
CA LEU A 331 4.31 15.30 -18.50
C LEU A 331 4.33 16.23 -19.72
N LEU A 332 3.39 17.17 -19.76
CA LEU A 332 3.38 18.23 -20.78
C LEU A 332 4.55 19.19 -20.52
N ARG A 333 5.42 19.38 -21.51
CA ARG A 333 6.67 20.15 -21.37
C ARG A 333 6.81 21.27 -22.40
N GLU A 334 6.87 22.52 -21.93
CA GLU A 334 7.16 23.70 -22.76
C GLU A 334 8.55 24.27 -22.47
N GLY A 335 9.36 24.47 -23.51
CA GLY A 335 10.73 25.00 -23.36
C GLY A 335 11.65 24.14 -22.47
N GLY A 336 11.30 22.87 -22.26
CA GLY A 336 11.97 21.95 -21.33
C GLY A 336 11.45 21.99 -19.88
N LYS A 337 10.55 22.92 -19.53
CA LYS A 337 9.87 22.94 -18.22
C LYS A 337 8.62 22.06 -18.25
N ILE A 338 8.34 21.35 -17.16
CA ILE A 338 7.03 20.73 -16.92
C ILE A 338 6.00 21.84 -16.68
N VAL A 339 4.87 21.78 -17.40
CA VAL A 339 3.76 22.75 -17.32
C VAL A 339 2.38 22.10 -17.22
N GLY A 340 2.31 20.76 -17.18
CA GLY A 340 1.05 20.02 -17.18
C GLY A 340 1.24 18.52 -17.34
N VAL A 341 0.17 17.83 -17.74
CA VAL A 341 0.10 16.38 -17.98
C VAL A 341 -0.47 16.06 -19.36
N THR A 342 -0.14 14.88 -19.89
CA THR A 342 -0.74 14.29 -21.09
C THR A 342 -1.61 13.08 -20.73
N SER A 343 -2.57 12.76 -21.60
CA SER A 343 -3.53 11.66 -21.49
C SER A 343 -3.92 11.26 -22.92
N ASP A 344 -4.40 10.03 -23.10
CA ASP A 344 -4.98 9.57 -24.38
C ASP A 344 -6.50 9.80 -24.45
N GLU A 345 -7.15 10.02 -23.30
CA GLU A 345 -8.58 10.26 -23.17
C GLU A 345 -8.96 11.75 -23.29
N LEU A 346 -8.03 12.66 -22.97
CA LEU A 346 -8.23 14.12 -22.94
C LEU A 346 -7.17 14.88 -23.77
N ASP A 347 -7.52 16.06 -24.32
CA ASP A 347 -6.50 17.02 -24.79
C ASP A 347 -5.58 17.39 -23.58
N PRO A 348 -4.26 17.60 -23.76
CA PRO A 348 -3.34 17.84 -22.64
C PRO A 348 -3.75 19.01 -21.73
N ILE A 349 -3.45 18.90 -20.43
CA ILE A 349 -3.93 19.81 -19.39
C ILE A 349 -2.74 20.52 -18.75
N THR A 350 -2.83 21.84 -18.59
CA THR A 350 -1.78 22.67 -17.96
C THR A 350 -2.09 22.96 -16.49
N ALA A 351 -1.04 23.13 -15.67
CA ALA A 351 -1.18 23.43 -14.25
C ALA A 351 -0.03 24.27 -13.67
N ASP A 352 -0.31 24.97 -12.56
CA ASP A 352 0.72 25.65 -11.75
C ASP A 352 1.43 24.71 -10.77
N VAL A 353 0.80 23.61 -10.37
CA VAL A 353 1.44 22.42 -9.77
C VAL A 353 0.80 21.13 -10.28
N ILE A 354 1.61 20.08 -10.43
CA ILE A 354 1.18 18.71 -10.70
C ILE A 354 1.59 17.88 -9.49
N ILE A 355 0.68 17.09 -8.92
CA ILE A 355 0.98 16.13 -7.87
C ILE A 355 0.74 14.72 -8.41
N ALA A 356 1.81 13.94 -8.52
CA ALA A 356 1.75 12.53 -8.83
C ALA A 356 1.54 11.72 -7.55
N ALA A 357 0.34 11.19 -7.39
CA ALA A 357 -0.07 10.21 -6.39
C ALA A 357 -0.55 8.91 -7.09
N ASP A 358 -0.02 8.63 -8.28
CA ASP A 358 -0.31 7.48 -9.15
C ASP A 358 0.34 6.16 -8.67
N GLY A 359 0.86 6.16 -7.44
CA GLY A 359 1.27 4.98 -6.69
C GLY A 359 2.62 4.39 -7.12
N VAL A 360 2.86 3.15 -6.69
CA VAL A 360 4.15 2.43 -6.85
C VAL A 360 4.60 2.32 -8.31
N ASN A 361 3.66 2.35 -9.27
CA ASN A 361 3.95 2.21 -10.69
C ASN A 361 4.01 3.55 -11.47
N SER A 362 4.17 4.68 -10.77
CA SER A 362 4.10 6.04 -11.31
C SER A 362 4.74 6.23 -12.69
N GLU A 363 3.95 6.72 -13.64
CA GLU A 363 4.43 7.10 -14.98
C GLU A 363 5.05 8.50 -14.94
N LEU A 364 4.49 9.38 -14.11
CA LEU A 364 4.93 10.76 -13.98
C LEU A 364 6.29 10.85 -13.26
N ALA A 365 6.57 10.01 -12.25
CA ALA A 365 7.89 9.95 -11.62
C ALA A 365 8.97 9.41 -12.57
N ARG A 366 8.60 8.47 -13.47
CA ARG A 366 9.50 7.92 -14.50
C ARG A 366 9.82 8.96 -15.59
N ASP A 367 8.83 9.63 -16.19
CA ASP A 367 9.05 10.75 -17.13
C ASP A 367 9.88 11.87 -16.47
N ALA A 368 9.58 12.19 -15.21
CA ALA A 368 10.36 13.17 -14.46
C ALA A 368 11.83 12.77 -14.29
N GLY A 369 12.19 11.48 -14.31
CA GLY A 369 13.50 10.97 -13.91
C GLY A 369 13.72 11.11 -12.40
N LEU A 370 12.71 10.73 -11.62
CA LEU A 370 12.68 10.68 -10.14
C LEU A 370 12.43 9.24 -9.61
N MET A 371 12.10 8.30 -10.49
CA MET A 371 11.93 6.88 -10.21
C MET A 371 12.49 6.07 -11.39
N ASP A 372 13.21 5.01 -11.07
CA ASP A 372 13.69 3.97 -11.97
C ASP A 372 13.32 2.58 -11.40
N TRP A 373 13.31 1.54 -12.25
CA TRP A 373 12.86 0.18 -11.91
C TRP A 373 13.98 -0.85 -12.16
N GLU A 374 15.23 -0.47 -11.90
CA GLU A 374 16.40 -1.28 -12.26
C GLU A 374 16.75 -2.37 -11.23
N GLU A 375 16.47 -2.15 -9.94
CA GLU A 375 16.97 -3.03 -8.85
C GLU A 375 15.83 -3.77 -8.11
N PRO A 376 15.74 -5.12 -8.19
CA PRO A 376 14.73 -5.90 -7.47
C PRO A 376 14.79 -5.81 -5.94
N GLU A 377 15.91 -5.33 -5.38
CA GLU A 377 16.06 -5.21 -3.93
C GLU A 377 15.38 -3.96 -3.33
N ASP A 378 14.91 -3.03 -4.16
CA ASP A 378 14.20 -1.80 -3.76
C ASP A 378 12.69 -1.99 -3.57
N TRP A 379 12.17 -3.19 -3.87
CA TRP A 379 10.74 -3.48 -3.88
C TRP A 379 10.40 -4.71 -3.05
N PHE A 380 9.26 -4.65 -2.38
CA PHE A 380 8.51 -5.82 -1.97
C PHE A 380 7.43 -6.11 -3.00
N GLN A 381 6.92 -7.34 -2.99
CA GLN A 381 5.67 -7.71 -3.61
C GLN A 381 4.73 -8.26 -2.55
N GLY A 382 3.49 -7.78 -2.55
CA GLY A 382 2.38 -8.34 -1.78
C GLY A 382 1.39 -9.10 -2.66
N VAL A 383 0.89 -10.21 -2.15
CA VAL A 383 -0.32 -10.90 -2.65
C VAL A 383 -1.35 -11.00 -1.52
N LYS A 384 -2.63 -10.86 -1.85
CA LYS A 384 -3.75 -10.81 -0.89
C LYS A 384 -4.95 -11.57 -1.43
N ALA A 385 -5.53 -12.41 -0.59
CA ALA A 385 -6.89 -12.93 -0.69
C ALA A 385 -7.80 -12.16 0.27
N VAL A 386 -9.03 -11.87 -0.17
CA VAL A 386 -10.14 -11.50 0.73
C VAL A 386 -11.04 -12.71 0.89
N VAL A 387 -11.36 -13.07 2.12
CA VAL A 387 -12.02 -14.35 2.47
C VAL A 387 -13.31 -14.07 3.23
N ASP A 388 -14.40 -14.74 2.88
CA ASP A 388 -15.67 -14.64 3.62
C ASP A 388 -15.53 -15.11 5.07
N MET A 389 -15.96 -14.27 6.02
CA MET A 389 -16.19 -14.69 7.40
C MET A 389 -17.30 -13.86 8.03
N PRO A 390 -18.46 -14.44 8.40
CA PRO A 390 -19.57 -13.69 9.02
C PRO A 390 -19.13 -12.97 10.31
N PRO A 391 -19.71 -11.80 10.63
CA PRO A 391 -19.33 -11.03 11.82
C PRO A 391 -19.34 -11.86 13.11
N GLU A 392 -20.36 -12.71 13.32
CA GLU A 392 -20.46 -13.54 14.52
C GLU A 392 -19.36 -14.62 14.58
N ALA A 393 -18.84 -15.07 13.43
CA ALA A 393 -17.71 -15.97 13.35
C ALA A 393 -16.37 -15.26 13.61
N ILE A 394 -16.25 -13.97 13.24
CA ILE A 394 -15.08 -13.16 13.63
C ILE A 394 -15.08 -13.01 15.16
N THR A 395 -16.17 -12.53 15.76
CA THR A 395 -16.34 -12.37 17.22
C THR A 395 -16.06 -13.70 17.96
N GLU A 396 -16.67 -14.83 17.56
CA GLU A 396 -16.50 -16.11 18.26
C GLU A 396 -15.10 -16.74 18.09
N ARG A 397 -14.47 -16.63 16.90
CA ARG A 397 -13.23 -17.35 16.60
C ARG A 397 -11.95 -16.58 16.97
N PHE A 398 -12.02 -15.25 17.04
CA PHE A 398 -10.89 -14.41 17.46
C PHE A 398 -10.95 -14.00 18.95
N ASP A 399 -12.05 -14.29 19.68
CA ASP A 399 -12.24 -13.97 21.12
C ASP A 399 -12.26 -12.44 21.41
N VAL A 400 -12.70 -11.63 20.42
CA VAL A 400 -12.84 -10.15 20.43
C VAL A 400 -14.31 -9.71 20.61
N ASP A 401 -14.57 -8.48 21.05
CA ASP A 401 -15.94 -7.91 21.09
C ASP A 401 -16.43 -7.45 19.67
N ASP A 402 -17.73 -7.18 19.51
CA ASP A 402 -18.37 -6.93 18.20
C ASP A 402 -17.82 -5.70 17.44
N ASP A 403 -17.35 -4.68 18.16
CA ASP A 403 -16.71 -3.46 17.64
C ASP A 403 -15.16 -3.49 17.72
N GLU A 404 -14.56 -4.63 18.08
CA GLU A 404 -13.11 -4.85 18.15
C GLU A 404 -12.59 -5.81 17.07
N GLY A 405 -11.37 -5.57 16.60
CA GLY A 405 -10.69 -6.36 15.57
C GLY A 405 -9.21 -6.60 15.91
N VAL A 406 -8.59 -7.53 15.18
CA VAL A 406 -7.25 -8.04 15.47
C VAL A 406 -6.39 -8.19 14.21
N ALA A 407 -5.10 -7.96 14.36
CA ALA A 407 -4.10 -8.15 13.32
C ALA A 407 -3.07 -9.22 13.68
N HIS A 408 -2.96 -10.24 12.84
CA HIS A 408 -2.00 -11.34 12.96
C HIS A 408 -0.92 -11.23 11.88
N LEU A 409 0.34 -11.33 12.27
CA LEU A 409 1.51 -11.40 11.39
C LEU A 409 2.16 -12.79 11.49
N PHE A 410 2.78 -13.27 10.41
CA PHE A 410 3.33 -14.63 10.32
C PHE A 410 4.76 -14.62 9.78
N SER A 411 5.68 -15.32 10.43
CA SER A 411 7.11 -15.34 10.09
C SER A 411 7.79 -16.66 10.48
N GLY A 412 8.93 -17.00 9.86
CA GLY A 412 9.64 -18.26 10.11
C GLY A 412 9.85 -19.10 8.85
N ASP A 413 9.78 -20.43 8.98
CA ASP A 413 10.12 -21.37 7.90
C ASP A 413 8.95 -21.69 6.95
N LEU A 414 7.74 -21.25 7.32
CA LEU A 414 6.48 -21.37 6.56
C LEU A 414 6.59 -21.03 5.07
N PHE A 415 7.46 -20.08 4.71
CA PHE A 415 7.60 -19.54 3.36
C PHE A 415 8.87 -20.03 2.65
N GLU A 416 9.33 -21.24 2.95
CA GLU A 416 10.61 -21.85 2.52
C GLU A 416 11.87 -21.02 2.84
N GLY A 417 11.69 -19.94 3.62
CA GLY A 417 12.66 -18.90 3.91
C GLY A 417 12.89 -17.87 2.79
N VAL A 418 11.88 -17.62 1.95
CA VAL A 418 11.74 -16.34 1.24
C VAL A 418 11.69 -15.20 2.27
N ARG A 419 12.41 -14.11 2.02
CA ARG A 419 12.57 -12.99 2.93
C ARG A 419 11.29 -12.13 2.94
N GLY A 420 10.50 -12.25 4.01
CA GLY A 420 9.22 -11.57 4.17
C GLY A 420 8.34 -12.26 5.21
N GLY A 421 7.01 -12.15 5.07
CA GLY A 421 6.06 -12.75 6.00
C GLY A 421 4.61 -12.71 5.52
N GLY A 422 3.71 -13.27 6.33
CA GLY A 422 2.26 -13.25 6.12
C GLY A 422 1.54 -12.23 7.00
N PHE A 423 0.29 -11.93 6.66
CA PHE A 423 -0.64 -11.15 7.48
C PHE A 423 -2.08 -11.68 7.38
N LEU A 424 -2.89 -11.49 8.42
CA LEU A 424 -4.34 -11.72 8.47
C LEU A 424 -4.96 -10.63 9.35
N TYR A 425 -5.88 -9.84 8.79
CA TYR A 425 -6.62 -8.79 9.49
C TYR A 425 -8.14 -9.02 9.40
N THR A 426 -8.87 -8.68 10.46
CA THR A 426 -10.34 -8.81 10.53
C THR A 426 -11.06 -7.58 9.98
N ASN A 427 -11.99 -7.75 9.03
CA ASN A 427 -12.84 -6.69 8.48
C ASN A 427 -14.26 -6.73 9.14
N GLU A 428 -15.31 -6.18 8.51
CA GLU A 428 -16.70 -6.34 9.02
C GLU A 428 -17.22 -7.77 8.81
N GLU A 429 -17.30 -8.20 7.54
CA GLU A 429 -17.86 -9.48 7.08
C GLU A 429 -16.81 -10.35 6.33
N SER A 430 -15.51 -10.12 6.56
CA SER A 430 -14.43 -10.82 5.85
C SER A 430 -13.09 -10.77 6.58
N LEU A 431 -12.11 -11.54 6.10
CA LEU A 431 -10.70 -11.43 6.47
C LEU A 431 -9.87 -10.93 5.29
N SER A 432 -8.93 -10.02 5.55
CA SER A 432 -7.86 -9.64 4.63
C SER A 432 -6.60 -10.45 4.95
N ILE A 433 -6.29 -11.48 4.15
CA ILE A 433 -5.15 -12.39 4.39
C ILE A 433 -4.18 -12.37 3.20
N GLY A 434 -2.88 -12.37 3.47
CA GLY A 434 -1.89 -12.22 2.41
C GLY A 434 -0.46 -12.47 2.84
N THR A 435 0.46 -12.31 1.90
CA THR A 435 1.91 -12.41 2.13
C THR A 435 2.65 -11.28 1.42
N VAL A 436 3.79 -10.87 1.99
CA VAL A 436 4.63 -9.78 1.46
C VAL A 436 6.10 -10.21 1.56
N PHE A 437 6.80 -10.19 0.43
CA PHE A 437 8.21 -10.61 0.32
C PHE A 437 9.05 -9.59 -0.45
N HIS A 438 10.34 -9.49 -0.13
CA HIS A 438 11.27 -8.73 -0.96
C HIS A 438 11.46 -9.40 -2.33
N LEU A 439 11.44 -8.58 -3.39
CA LEU A 439 11.38 -9.07 -4.76
C LEU A 439 12.71 -9.71 -5.22
N ASP A 440 13.85 -9.23 -4.72
CA ASP A 440 15.16 -9.90 -4.86
C ASP A 440 15.13 -11.35 -4.34
N SER A 441 14.47 -11.59 -3.20
CA SER A 441 14.39 -12.91 -2.57
C SER A 441 13.43 -13.83 -3.32
N LEU A 442 12.32 -13.31 -3.84
CA LEU A 442 11.43 -14.06 -4.74
C LEU A 442 12.19 -14.46 -6.01
N ALA A 443 12.87 -13.50 -6.64
CA ALA A 443 13.65 -13.70 -7.86
C ALA A 443 14.81 -14.71 -7.68
N ALA A 444 15.58 -14.58 -6.61
CA ALA A 444 16.74 -15.43 -6.32
C ALA A 444 16.35 -16.86 -5.95
N GLN A 445 15.29 -17.05 -5.14
CA GLN A 445 14.81 -18.37 -4.75
C GLN A 445 13.89 -18.99 -5.82
N ARG A 446 13.38 -18.17 -6.76
CA ARG A 446 12.47 -18.56 -7.84
C ARG A 446 11.18 -19.21 -7.31
N ALA A 447 10.71 -18.67 -6.18
CA ALA A 447 9.47 -19.05 -5.53
C ALA A 447 8.27 -18.40 -6.25
N GLU A 448 7.11 -19.03 -6.14
CA GLU A 448 5.89 -18.62 -6.84
C GLU A 448 4.92 -18.02 -5.81
N PRO A 449 4.57 -16.71 -5.89
CA PRO A 449 3.92 -15.99 -4.79
C PRO A 449 2.59 -16.57 -4.31
N HIS A 450 1.83 -17.20 -5.21
CA HIS A 450 0.58 -17.87 -4.89
C HIS A 450 0.80 -19.12 -4.03
N GLU A 451 1.84 -19.93 -4.28
CA GLU A 451 2.20 -21.08 -3.43
C GLU A 451 2.58 -20.63 -2.01
N LEU A 452 3.19 -19.45 -1.86
CA LEU A 452 3.53 -18.88 -0.55
C LEU A 452 2.28 -18.38 0.21
N LEU A 453 1.26 -17.88 -0.50
CA LEU A 453 -0.06 -17.59 0.08
C LEU A 453 -0.79 -18.89 0.48
N ASP A 454 -0.79 -19.89 -0.39
CA ASP A 454 -1.45 -21.18 -0.12
C ASP A 454 -0.76 -21.93 1.03
N SER A 455 0.56 -21.77 1.19
CA SER A 455 1.31 -22.26 2.35
C SER A 455 0.82 -21.64 3.66
N LEU A 456 0.47 -20.34 3.67
CA LEU A 456 -0.17 -19.70 4.83
C LEU A 456 -1.60 -20.23 5.04
N LEU A 457 -2.42 -20.22 3.99
CA LEU A 457 -3.83 -20.61 4.04
C LEU A 457 -4.05 -22.04 4.54
N THR A 458 -3.17 -22.97 4.16
CA THR A 458 -3.24 -24.41 4.50
C THR A 458 -2.49 -24.79 5.77
N HIS A 459 -1.78 -23.86 6.44
CA HIS A 459 -1.05 -24.19 7.66
C HIS A 459 -2.01 -24.56 8.81
N PRO A 460 -1.71 -25.58 9.64
CA PRO A 460 -2.58 -26.02 10.74
C PRO A 460 -3.04 -24.93 11.72
N LEU A 461 -2.24 -23.87 11.92
CA LEU A 461 -2.58 -22.76 12.81
C LEU A 461 -3.86 -22.01 12.37
N LEU A 462 -4.16 -21.98 11.07
CA LEU A 462 -5.28 -21.23 10.51
C LEU A 462 -6.63 -21.93 10.76
N ASP A 463 -6.66 -23.25 11.01
CA ASP A 463 -7.90 -23.99 11.24
C ASP A 463 -8.65 -23.54 12.50
N GLN A 464 -7.97 -22.95 13.49
CA GLN A 464 -8.67 -22.36 14.65
C GLN A 464 -9.67 -21.25 14.24
N TRP A 465 -9.39 -20.56 13.13
CA TRP A 465 -10.21 -19.49 12.57
C TRP A 465 -11.04 -19.93 11.35
N PHE A 466 -10.50 -20.77 10.46
CA PHE A 466 -11.27 -21.27 9.32
C PHE A 466 -12.25 -22.40 9.71
N GLN A 467 -11.83 -23.34 10.56
CA GLN A 467 -12.65 -24.48 11.03
C GLN A 467 -13.24 -25.30 9.86
N GLY A 468 -12.45 -25.48 8.80
CA GLY A 468 -12.86 -26.08 7.52
C GLY A 468 -13.80 -25.24 6.64
N GLU A 469 -14.09 -23.98 7.01
CA GLU A 469 -14.89 -23.04 6.21
C GLU A 469 -13.97 -22.01 5.52
N TYR A 470 -13.92 -22.08 4.18
CA TYR A 470 -13.14 -21.16 3.34
C TYR A 470 -13.90 -20.81 2.06
N HIS A 471 -13.90 -19.53 1.69
CA HIS A 471 -14.39 -19.03 0.41
C HIS A 471 -13.67 -17.72 0.06
N GLU A 472 -12.86 -17.76 -0.99
CA GLU A 472 -12.08 -16.62 -1.48
C GLU A 472 -12.98 -15.73 -2.37
N ARG A 473 -13.11 -14.45 -2.01
CA ARG A 473 -13.89 -13.46 -2.78
C ARG A 473 -13.08 -12.83 -3.91
N GLU A 474 -11.80 -12.59 -3.65
CA GLU A 474 -10.91 -11.84 -4.54
C GLU A 474 -9.45 -12.17 -4.26
N TYR A 475 -8.68 -12.45 -5.31
CA TYR A 475 -7.22 -12.50 -5.31
C TYR A 475 -6.66 -11.20 -5.91
N SER A 476 -5.60 -10.67 -5.32
CA SER A 476 -5.04 -9.37 -5.67
C SER A 476 -3.53 -9.30 -5.39
N ALA A 477 -2.80 -8.43 -6.09
CA ALA A 477 -1.35 -8.31 -5.92
C ALA A 477 -0.80 -6.94 -6.34
N LYS A 478 0.28 -6.49 -5.67
CA LYS A 478 0.97 -5.22 -5.98
C LYS A 478 2.44 -5.25 -5.53
N LEU A 479 3.29 -4.51 -6.23
CA LEU A 479 4.56 -4.05 -5.66
C LEU A 479 4.30 -3.04 -4.53
N VAL A 480 5.28 -2.94 -3.63
CA VAL A 480 5.30 -2.03 -2.48
C VAL A 480 6.73 -1.51 -2.33
N PRO A 481 6.97 -0.18 -2.27
CA PRO A 481 8.34 0.36 -2.27
C PRO A 481 9.04 0.22 -0.91
N ASP A 482 10.33 -0.11 -0.90
CA ASP A 482 11.16 -0.05 0.31
C ASP A 482 11.60 1.39 0.61
N SER A 483 10.81 2.11 1.40
CA SER A 483 11.10 3.50 1.81
C SER A 483 12.53 3.73 2.33
N LYS A 484 13.14 2.75 3.02
CA LYS A 484 14.49 2.90 3.59
C LYS A 484 15.49 3.22 2.46
N LYS A 485 15.27 2.63 1.28
CA LYS A 485 16.04 2.81 0.06
C LYS A 485 15.46 3.91 -0.84
N VAL A 486 14.21 3.77 -1.28
CA VAL A 486 13.62 4.59 -2.37
C VAL A 486 12.86 5.84 -1.94
N ALA A 487 12.60 6.09 -0.65
CA ALA A 487 11.86 7.29 -0.24
C ALA A 487 12.63 8.57 -0.67
N HIS A 488 12.07 9.29 -1.63
CA HIS A 488 12.82 10.26 -2.42
C HIS A 488 13.01 11.57 -1.65
N SER A 489 14.24 11.90 -1.23
CA SER A 489 14.53 13.00 -0.29
C SER A 489 14.39 14.42 -0.86
N SER A 490 14.09 14.55 -2.15
CA SER A 490 13.74 15.82 -2.81
C SER A 490 12.57 15.55 -3.78
N PRO A 491 11.37 15.20 -3.30
CA PRO A 491 10.30 14.53 -4.07
C PRO A 491 9.54 15.50 -4.99
N HIS A 492 10.28 16.22 -5.83
CA HIS A 492 9.77 17.22 -6.76
C HIS A 492 10.73 17.42 -7.95
N ARG A 493 10.21 17.99 -9.04
CA ARG A 493 11.02 18.51 -10.15
C ARG A 493 10.26 19.65 -10.86
N GLY A 494 10.60 20.89 -10.50
CA GLY A 494 9.92 22.07 -11.03
C GLY A 494 8.48 22.16 -10.52
N ARG A 495 7.50 21.97 -11.41
CA ARG A 495 6.06 21.98 -11.06
C ARG A 495 5.51 20.63 -10.60
N LEU A 496 6.27 19.54 -10.76
CA LEU A 496 5.84 18.22 -10.29
C LEU A 496 6.25 18.00 -8.82
N LEU A 497 5.32 17.52 -8.00
CA LEU A 497 5.53 16.93 -6.67
C LEU A 497 5.15 15.44 -6.70
N LEU A 498 5.78 14.61 -5.88
CA LEU A 498 5.46 13.18 -5.73
C LEU A 498 4.89 12.89 -4.33
N VAL A 499 3.84 12.06 -4.23
CA VAL A 499 3.14 11.73 -2.97
C VAL A 499 2.82 10.23 -2.89
N GLY A 500 2.95 9.65 -1.69
CA GLY A 500 2.70 8.24 -1.40
C GLY A 500 3.77 7.33 -2.04
N ASP A 501 3.35 6.16 -2.52
CA ASP A 501 4.25 5.17 -3.14
C ASP A 501 5.00 5.73 -4.36
N ALA A 502 4.44 6.72 -5.07
CA ALA A 502 5.12 7.42 -6.17
C ALA A 502 6.39 8.17 -5.72
N ALA A 503 6.49 8.50 -4.42
CA ALA A 503 7.66 9.06 -3.76
C ALA A 503 8.39 8.05 -2.85
N GLY A 504 7.98 6.78 -2.84
CA GLY A 504 8.49 5.74 -1.94
C GLY A 504 8.06 5.89 -0.48
N GLN A 505 6.96 6.59 -0.17
CA GLN A 505 6.55 6.96 1.19
C GLN A 505 5.76 5.82 1.90
N MET A 506 6.41 4.66 2.05
CA MET A 506 5.81 3.43 2.60
C MET A 506 6.74 2.77 3.64
N GLN A 507 6.42 2.86 4.92
CA GLN A 507 7.23 2.33 6.03
C GLN A 507 7.10 0.80 6.14
N ALA A 508 8.18 0.07 5.85
CA ALA A 508 8.29 -1.38 5.97
C ALA A 508 9.47 -1.78 6.88
N GLN A 509 9.20 -1.98 8.17
CA GLN A 509 10.20 -2.12 9.24
C GLN A 509 9.84 -3.27 10.21
N GLY A 510 10.12 -4.50 9.79
CA GLY A 510 9.75 -5.69 10.57
C GLY A 510 8.22 -5.84 10.63
N PRO A 511 7.59 -5.88 11.83
CA PRO A 511 6.14 -5.91 11.96
C PRO A 511 5.46 -4.58 11.62
N ILE A 512 6.20 -3.45 11.59
CA ILE A 512 5.62 -2.15 11.25
C ILE A 512 5.49 -2.04 9.73
N ILE A 513 4.27 -2.14 9.25
CA ILE A 513 3.89 -1.99 7.84
C ILE A 513 2.83 -0.87 7.78
N LYS A 514 3.27 0.37 7.59
CA LYS A 514 2.45 1.60 7.58
C LYS A 514 2.69 2.37 6.27
N GLY A 515 1.63 2.81 5.59
CA GLY A 515 1.75 3.46 4.27
C GLY A 515 0.65 4.46 3.93
N MET A 516 -0.62 4.11 4.15
CA MET A 516 -1.73 5.00 3.80
C MET A 516 -1.73 6.28 4.65
N ASN A 517 -1.34 6.18 5.92
CA ASN A 517 -1.06 7.30 6.84
C ASN A 517 0.09 8.21 6.33
N HIS A 518 1.19 7.63 5.85
CA HIS A 518 2.33 8.36 5.28
C HIS A 518 1.94 9.08 3.99
N ALA A 519 1.17 8.43 3.12
CA ALA A 519 0.65 9.02 1.90
C ALA A 519 -0.32 10.19 2.18
N VAL A 520 -1.21 10.06 3.16
CA VAL A 520 -2.10 11.14 3.63
C VAL A 520 -1.30 12.32 4.17
N THR A 521 -0.32 12.05 5.04
CA THR A 521 0.57 13.05 5.63
C THR A 521 1.33 13.82 4.55
N ALA A 522 1.96 13.11 3.63
CA ALA A 522 2.70 13.70 2.52
C ALA A 522 1.79 14.52 1.58
N GLY A 523 0.57 14.06 1.30
CA GLY A 523 -0.39 14.77 0.48
C GLY A 523 -0.84 16.10 1.09
N GLY A 524 -1.14 16.10 2.40
CA GLY A 524 -1.44 17.32 3.15
C GLY A 524 -0.27 18.32 3.11
N LEU A 525 0.95 17.86 3.40
CA LEU A 525 2.15 18.72 3.39
C LEU A 525 2.50 19.25 1.99
N ALA A 526 2.28 18.47 0.93
CA ALA A 526 2.46 18.92 -0.47
C ALA A 526 1.45 20.01 -0.85
N ALA A 527 0.19 19.83 -0.45
CA ALA A 527 -0.88 20.80 -0.66
C ALA A 527 -0.63 22.11 0.12
N GLU A 528 -0.25 22.02 1.40
CA GLU A 528 0.08 23.16 2.23
C GLU A 528 1.32 23.92 1.69
N ALA A 529 2.35 23.20 1.25
CA ALA A 529 3.54 23.78 0.62
C ALA A 529 3.20 24.58 -0.65
N PHE A 530 2.28 24.07 -1.49
CA PHE A 530 1.80 24.82 -2.65
C PHE A 530 0.94 26.02 -2.25
N ALA A 531 0.03 25.88 -1.28
CA ALA A 531 -0.78 26.99 -0.77
C ALA A 531 0.10 28.11 -0.17
N GLU A 532 1.14 27.75 0.58
CA GLU A 532 2.15 28.67 1.11
C GLU A 532 2.92 29.37 -0.03
N ALA A 533 3.42 28.63 -1.01
CA ALA A 533 4.13 29.14 -2.18
C ALA A 533 3.26 30.11 -3.01
N LYS A 534 2.00 29.73 -3.27
CA LYS A 534 0.96 30.52 -3.95
C LYS A 534 0.66 31.81 -3.18
N SER A 535 0.47 31.74 -1.87
CA SER A 535 0.19 32.92 -1.02
C SER A 535 1.31 33.96 -1.03
N ARG A 536 2.55 33.53 -1.27
CA ARG A 536 3.75 34.37 -1.40
C ARG A 536 4.02 34.84 -2.83
N GLY A 537 3.20 34.43 -3.80
CA GLY A 537 3.35 34.77 -5.21
C GLY A 537 4.54 34.09 -5.90
N ASN A 538 4.95 32.91 -5.43
CA ASN A 538 6.10 32.15 -5.95
C ASN A 538 5.84 30.64 -5.92
N THR A 539 4.93 30.15 -6.77
CA THR A 539 4.55 28.73 -6.86
C THR A 539 5.72 27.79 -7.16
N GLU A 540 6.73 28.25 -7.91
CA GLU A 540 7.95 27.46 -8.22
C GLU A 540 8.79 27.12 -6.95
N ALA A 541 8.44 27.63 -5.75
CA ALA A 541 9.05 27.23 -4.48
C ALA A 541 8.33 26.07 -3.77
N ALA A 542 7.17 25.60 -4.26
CA ALA A 542 6.37 24.57 -3.60
C ALA A 542 7.16 23.27 -3.33
N GLY A 543 7.97 22.81 -4.30
CA GLY A 543 8.80 21.61 -4.15
C GLY A 543 9.79 21.68 -2.99
N THR A 544 10.53 22.78 -2.87
CA THR A 544 11.49 22.99 -1.76
C THR A 544 10.80 23.18 -0.40
N LEU A 545 9.60 23.77 -0.37
CA LEU A 545 8.81 23.88 0.86
C LEU A 545 8.24 22.51 1.30
N TYR A 546 7.83 21.66 0.34
CA TYR A 546 7.37 20.29 0.60
C TYR A 546 8.53 19.39 1.08
N GLU A 547 9.68 19.46 0.41
CA GLU A 547 10.93 18.82 0.83
C GLU A 547 11.31 19.22 2.27
N GLN A 548 11.27 20.51 2.60
CA GLN A 548 11.53 20.96 3.96
C GLN A 548 10.49 20.42 4.97
N LYS A 549 9.20 20.45 4.63
CA LYS A 549 8.12 19.97 5.52
C LYS A 549 8.21 18.48 5.84
N LEU A 550 8.61 17.63 4.89
CA LEU A 550 8.80 16.20 5.14
C LEU A 550 9.94 15.89 6.14
N GLU A 551 10.96 16.75 6.21
CA GLU A 551 12.05 16.66 7.18
C GLU A 551 11.68 17.33 8.52
N ASP A 552 11.13 18.55 8.50
CA ASP A 552 10.78 19.33 9.70
C ASP A 552 9.64 18.67 10.52
N GLU A 553 8.67 18.01 9.88
CA GLU A 553 7.58 17.25 10.53
C GLU A 553 7.95 15.76 10.78
N GLY A 554 9.20 15.35 10.57
CA GLY A 554 9.73 14.04 10.97
C GLY A 554 9.42 12.84 10.08
N VAL A 555 8.58 12.99 9.05
CA VAL A 555 8.18 11.92 8.10
C VAL A 555 9.39 11.20 7.51
N MET A 556 10.44 11.93 7.12
CA MET A 556 11.65 11.32 6.55
C MET A 556 12.48 10.50 7.55
N ASP A 557 12.40 10.75 8.86
CA ASP A 557 13.12 9.95 9.88
C ASP A 557 12.34 8.67 10.25
N GLN A 558 11.01 8.65 10.05
CA GLN A 558 10.19 7.44 10.08
C GLN A 558 10.45 6.57 8.84
N LEU A 559 10.43 7.16 7.64
CA LEU A 559 10.64 6.45 6.35
C LEU A 559 12.10 6.00 6.13
N ARG A 560 13.09 6.82 6.51
CA ARG A 560 14.52 6.54 6.29
C ARG A 560 15.34 6.60 7.59
N PRO A 561 15.08 5.73 8.58
CA PRO A 561 15.65 5.87 9.92
C PRO A 561 17.16 6.03 9.90
N THR A 562 17.65 7.16 10.43
CA THR A 562 19.07 7.50 10.46
C THR A 562 19.95 6.39 11.06
N ARG A 563 19.39 5.62 12.00
CA ARG A 563 19.94 4.39 12.59
C ARG A 563 20.18 3.25 11.57
N TYR A 564 19.17 2.84 10.80
CA TYR A 564 19.28 1.81 9.75
C TYR A 564 20.35 2.21 8.72
N ARG A 565 20.33 3.47 8.29
CA ARG A 565 21.33 4.05 7.39
C ARG A 565 22.78 3.98 7.94
N VAL A 566 22.97 3.85 9.25
CA VAL A 566 24.27 3.65 9.91
C VAL A 566 24.61 2.18 10.16
N THR A 567 23.63 1.30 10.40
CA THR A 567 23.88 -0.12 10.73
C THR A 567 23.97 -1.03 9.51
N HIS A 568 23.11 -0.85 8.49
CA HIS A 568 22.90 -1.81 7.40
C HIS A 568 24.20 -2.29 6.72
N VAL A 569 25.10 -1.36 6.37
CA VAL A 569 26.43 -1.62 5.75
C VAL A 569 27.27 -2.66 6.51
N VAL A 570 27.07 -2.82 7.82
CA VAL A 570 27.74 -3.82 8.65
C VAL A 570 26.85 -5.03 8.90
N SER A 571 25.59 -4.81 9.29
CA SER A 571 24.67 -5.87 9.73
C SER A 571 24.15 -6.76 8.61
N GLU A 572 24.07 -6.28 7.37
CA GLU A 572 23.52 -7.01 6.22
C GLU A 572 24.58 -7.81 5.46
N SER A 573 25.85 -7.69 5.84
CA SER A 573 26.93 -8.47 5.22
C SER A 573 26.77 -9.99 5.48
N ASP A 574 26.95 -10.81 4.44
CA ASP A 574 26.85 -12.28 4.50
C ASP A 574 27.67 -12.90 5.64
N VAL A 575 28.81 -12.29 5.97
CA VAL A 575 29.71 -12.74 7.04
C VAL A 575 29.09 -12.51 8.42
N VAL A 576 28.41 -11.38 8.64
CA VAL A 576 27.68 -11.11 9.89
C VAL A 576 26.43 -11.96 9.97
N ASN A 577 25.66 -12.08 8.88
CA ASN A 577 24.48 -12.93 8.79
C ASN A 577 24.80 -14.39 9.09
N SER A 578 25.80 -14.98 8.43
CA SER A 578 26.18 -16.39 8.63
C SER A 578 26.74 -16.67 10.02
N VAL A 579 27.51 -15.75 10.61
CA VAL A 579 28.01 -15.88 12.00
C VAL A 579 26.87 -15.74 13.02
N GLY A 580 25.96 -14.78 12.83
CA GLY A 580 24.77 -14.61 13.65
C GLY A 580 23.88 -15.85 13.65
N SER A 581 23.55 -16.35 12.45
CA SER A 581 22.83 -17.61 12.26
C SER A 581 23.55 -18.77 12.95
N ALA A 582 24.87 -18.92 12.80
CA ALA A 582 25.63 -20.00 13.43
C ALA A 582 25.61 -19.95 14.97
N VAL A 583 25.55 -18.76 15.58
CA VAL A 583 25.43 -18.60 17.04
C VAL A 583 24.02 -18.95 17.52
N LEU A 584 22.98 -18.46 16.84
CA LEU A 584 21.57 -18.79 17.15
C LEU A 584 21.27 -20.28 16.98
N ASN A 585 21.81 -20.89 15.91
CA ASN A 585 21.71 -22.32 15.60
C ASN A 585 22.47 -23.23 16.59
N SER A 586 23.18 -22.68 17.57
CA SER A 586 23.94 -23.45 18.56
C SER A 586 23.09 -23.79 19.79
N THR A 587 23.52 -24.80 20.55
CA THR A 587 22.92 -25.13 21.86
C THR A 587 23.05 -23.98 22.88
N ILE A 588 24.00 -23.06 22.70
CA ILE A 588 24.14 -21.85 23.50
C ILE A 588 23.10 -20.81 23.07
N GLY A 589 22.82 -20.69 21.78
CA GLY A 589 21.76 -19.82 21.23
C GLY A 589 20.38 -20.24 21.75
N ALA A 590 20.02 -21.52 21.59
CA ALA A 590 18.77 -22.06 22.11
C ALA A 590 18.64 -21.93 23.65
N ALA A 591 19.73 -22.14 24.41
CA ALA A 591 19.73 -21.90 25.86
C ALA A 591 19.60 -20.41 26.22
N GLY A 592 20.10 -19.51 25.36
CA GLY A 592 19.92 -18.07 25.49
C GLY A 592 18.47 -17.64 25.27
N ILE A 593 17.85 -18.06 24.16
CA ILE A 593 16.43 -17.80 23.86
C ILE A 593 15.55 -18.23 25.05
N LYS A 594 15.77 -19.43 25.58
CA LYS A 594 15.00 -19.96 26.72
C LYS A 594 15.30 -19.33 28.09
N LEU A 595 16.31 -18.47 28.20
CA LEU A 595 16.65 -17.75 29.43
C LEU A 595 16.20 -16.27 29.39
N PHE A 596 15.83 -15.78 28.21
CA PHE A 596 15.56 -14.38 27.92
C PHE A 596 14.29 -14.21 27.05
N ASP A 597 13.32 -15.12 27.21
CA ASP A 597 12.04 -15.15 26.48
C ASP A 597 11.32 -13.80 26.47
N GLY A 598 10.97 -13.26 27.65
CA GLY A 598 10.33 -11.95 27.76
C GLY A 598 11.20 -10.77 27.28
N LEU A 599 12.52 -10.92 27.22
CA LEU A 599 13.42 -9.90 26.66
C LEU A 599 13.44 -9.92 25.12
N ILE A 600 13.05 -11.04 24.50
CA ILE A 600 12.81 -11.13 23.05
C ILE A 600 11.46 -10.48 22.74
N GLU A 601 10.41 -10.76 23.51
CA GLU A 601 9.09 -10.08 23.37
C GLU A 601 9.20 -8.55 23.60
N ASP A 602 9.92 -8.11 24.65
CA ASP A 602 10.28 -6.70 24.88
C ASP A 602 11.03 -6.08 23.67
N ALA A 603 11.80 -6.88 22.92
CA ALA A 603 12.58 -6.41 21.76
C ALA A 603 11.75 -6.32 20.46
N PHE A 604 10.79 -7.23 20.26
CA PHE A 604 9.78 -7.10 19.20
C PHE A 604 8.86 -5.89 19.45
N ASN A 605 8.54 -5.60 20.72
CA ASN A 605 7.78 -4.42 21.12
C ASN A 605 8.60 -3.12 21.20
N SER A 606 9.89 -3.13 20.84
CA SER A 606 10.74 -1.93 20.99
C SER A 606 10.86 -1.15 19.69
N PRO A 607 10.28 0.07 19.57
CA PRO A 607 10.45 0.90 18.38
C PRO A 607 11.93 1.20 18.12
N PHE A 608 12.76 1.22 19.18
CA PHE A 608 14.21 1.43 19.12
C PHE A 608 14.95 0.25 18.46
N VAL A 609 14.57 -0.99 18.76
CA VAL A 609 15.23 -2.20 18.20
C VAL A 609 14.77 -2.44 16.77
N LEU A 610 13.46 -2.35 16.48
CA LEU A 610 12.91 -2.68 15.16
C LEU A 610 13.57 -1.90 14.02
N GLY A 611 13.72 -0.58 14.15
CA GLY A 611 14.42 0.24 13.15
C GLY A 611 15.95 0.12 13.15
N MET A 612 16.51 -0.88 13.82
CA MET A 612 17.90 -1.36 13.65
C MET A 612 17.97 -2.79 13.08
N ILE A 613 16.84 -3.47 12.87
CA ILE A 613 16.80 -4.81 12.30
C ILE A 613 17.35 -4.77 10.86
N PRO A 614 18.27 -5.67 10.49
CA PRO A 614 18.79 -5.76 9.13
C PRO A 614 17.81 -6.53 8.23
N ASP A 615 17.72 -6.12 6.98
CA ASP A 615 16.76 -6.64 6.01
C ASP A 615 17.26 -7.96 5.38
N THR A 616 17.07 -9.07 6.10
CA THR A 616 17.84 -10.31 5.88
C THR A 616 17.07 -11.61 6.16
N ARG A 617 17.53 -12.75 5.63
CA ARG A 617 17.03 -14.08 6.04
C ARG A 617 17.32 -14.39 7.53
N LEU A 618 18.17 -13.61 8.20
CA LEU A 618 18.39 -13.74 9.64
C LEU A 618 17.17 -13.26 10.44
N SER A 619 16.62 -12.08 10.10
CA SER A 619 15.51 -11.45 10.82
C SER A 619 14.13 -12.03 10.47
N TYR A 620 13.82 -12.20 9.18
CA TYR A 620 12.48 -12.66 8.74
C TYR A 620 12.23 -14.16 8.89
N VAL A 621 13.30 -14.97 8.94
CA VAL A 621 13.22 -16.45 8.88
C VAL A 621 13.96 -17.07 10.05
N THR A 622 15.28 -16.87 10.13
CA THR A 622 16.15 -17.66 11.03
C THR A 622 15.86 -17.40 12.51
N VAL A 623 15.58 -16.14 12.89
CA VAL A 623 15.22 -15.79 14.27
C VAL A 623 13.82 -16.32 14.65
N PRO A 624 12.73 -16.05 13.88
CA PRO A 624 11.41 -16.61 14.16
C PRO A 624 11.38 -18.15 14.22
N THR A 625 12.01 -18.86 13.27
CA THR A 625 12.07 -20.33 13.33
C THR A 625 12.77 -20.82 14.60
N ARG A 626 13.86 -20.18 15.04
CA ARG A 626 14.53 -20.56 16.29
C ARG A 626 13.76 -20.19 17.56
N ILE A 627 12.93 -19.16 17.52
CA ILE A 627 11.99 -18.84 18.61
C ILE A 627 10.94 -19.95 18.72
N ALA A 628 10.28 -20.31 17.62
CA ALA A 628 9.25 -21.33 17.55
C ALA A 628 9.75 -22.77 17.87
N GLU A 629 10.95 -23.13 17.41
CA GLU A 629 11.57 -24.41 17.79
C GLU A 629 11.76 -24.56 19.31
N VAL A 630 12.19 -23.48 19.99
CA VAL A 630 12.73 -23.51 21.36
C VAL A 630 11.67 -23.21 22.43
N LEU A 631 10.76 -22.28 22.12
CA LEU A 631 9.67 -21.84 23.00
C LEU A 631 8.34 -22.48 22.59
N GLY A 632 8.02 -22.39 21.29
CA GLY A 632 6.69 -22.67 20.73
C GLY A 632 6.06 -24.02 21.07
N ASP A 633 4.78 -23.96 21.42
CA ASP A 633 3.89 -25.11 21.59
C ASP A 633 3.57 -25.74 20.21
N PRO A 634 3.31 -27.06 20.13
CA PRO A 634 2.87 -27.72 18.91
C PRO A 634 1.38 -27.46 18.66
N VAL A 635 1.04 -27.24 17.40
CA VAL A 635 -0.33 -27.23 16.87
C VAL A 635 -0.73 -28.70 16.60
N ASP A 636 -1.81 -29.19 17.23
CA ASP A 636 -2.34 -30.55 17.04
C ASP A 636 -3.50 -30.58 16.00
N GLU A 637 -3.92 -29.41 15.55
CA GLU A 637 -5.02 -29.13 14.62
C GLU A 637 -4.72 -29.64 13.20
N TYR A 638 -5.74 -29.74 12.34
CA TYR A 638 -5.60 -30.24 10.98
C TYR A 638 -6.50 -29.44 10.04
N ASN A 639 -5.87 -28.72 9.11
CA ASN A 639 -6.52 -27.79 8.20
C ASN A 639 -6.93 -28.50 6.90
N ASP A 640 -8.24 -28.60 6.66
CA ASP A 640 -8.86 -29.21 5.45
C ASP A 640 -9.18 -28.15 4.36
N VAL A 641 -8.67 -26.91 4.46
CA VAL A 641 -8.90 -25.87 3.45
C VAL A 641 -8.17 -26.21 2.14
N GLU A 642 -8.93 -26.23 1.04
CA GLU A 642 -8.43 -26.29 -0.34
C GLU A 642 -8.60 -24.89 -0.99
N PRO A 643 -7.53 -24.06 -1.11
CA PRO A 643 -7.62 -22.78 -1.82
C PRO A 643 -7.89 -22.96 -3.32
N PRO A 644 -8.51 -21.97 -4.00
CA PRO A 644 -8.66 -21.97 -5.46
C PRO A 644 -7.30 -22.06 -6.18
N ASP A 645 -7.25 -22.82 -7.28
CA ASP A 645 -6.03 -22.89 -8.08
C ASP A 645 -5.78 -21.55 -8.83
N LEU A 646 -4.56 -21.38 -9.34
CA LEU A 646 -4.18 -20.13 -10.00
C LEU A 646 -5.00 -19.82 -11.27
N ALA A 647 -5.60 -20.83 -11.93
CA ALA A 647 -6.48 -20.62 -13.08
C ALA A 647 -7.85 -20.08 -12.65
N ASP A 648 -8.42 -20.61 -11.56
CA ASP A 648 -9.67 -20.09 -10.99
C ASP A 648 -9.46 -18.65 -10.46
N ARG A 649 -8.36 -18.39 -9.74
CA ARG A 649 -8.01 -17.04 -9.24
C ARG A 649 -7.91 -15.98 -10.34
N ILE A 650 -7.32 -16.29 -11.49
CA ILE A 650 -7.17 -15.33 -12.60
C ILE A 650 -8.35 -15.34 -13.59
N GLY A 651 -9.22 -16.35 -13.53
CA GLY A 651 -10.35 -16.51 -14.44
C GLY A 651 -11.34 -15.35 -14.33
N ASP A 652 -11.78 -15.04 -13.11
CA ASP A 652 -12.69 -13.92 -12.82
C ASP A 652 -11.99 -12.54 -12.80
N LEU A 653 -10.65 -12.52 -12.90
CA LEU A 653 -9.84 -11.30 -13.05
C LEU A 653 -9.52 -10.96 -14.52
N THR A 654 -10.00 -11.74 -15.50
CA THR A 654 -9.69 -11.47 -16.93
C THR A 654 -10.48 -10.28 -17.47
N TYR A 655 -9.78 -9.24 -17.94
CA TYR A 655 -10.36 -7.98 -18.41
C TYR A 655 -9.98 -7.60 -19.84
N ASP A 656 -10.58 -6.50 -20.29
CA ASP A 656 -10.25 -5.83 -21.55
C ASP A 656 -9.12 -4.79 -21.34
N VAL A 657 -8.12 -4.83 -22.22
CA VAL A 657 -6.97 -3.89 -22.25
C VAL A 657 -7.01 -2.95 -23.46
N ASP A 658 -7.92 -3.17 -24.43
CA ASP A 658 -7.78 -2.79 -25.84
C ASP A 658 -6.48 -3.31 -26.48
N ASP A 659 -5.35 -2.67 -26.17
CA ASP A 659 -4.02 -2.96 -26.71
C ASP A 659 -3.07 -3.52 -25.62
N PRO A 660 -2.02 -4.29 -25.97
CA PRO A 660 -1.08 -4.84 -24.99
C PRO A 660 -0.25 -3.74 -24.28
N HIS A 661 -0.52 -3.53 -22.98
CA HIS A 661 0.18 -2.57 -22.11
C HIS A 661 1.60 -3.00 -21.68
N ILE A 662 2.12 -4.10 -22.24
CA ILE A 662 3.46 -4.63 -21.94
C ILE A 662 4.09 -5.14 -23.25
N GLU A 663 5.31 -4.70 -23.54
CA GLU A 663 6.15 -5.22 -24.64
C GLU A 663 7.37 -5.95 -24.06
N VAL A 664 7.66 -7.18 -24.53
CA VAL A 664 8.89 -7.91 -24.14
C VAL A 664 10.03 -7.51 -25.07
N LEU A 665 11.08 -6.92 -24.52
CA LEU A 665 12.23 -6.40 -25.25
C LEU A 665 13.26 -7.51 -25.52
N ASP A 666 13.57 -8.34 -24.52
CA ASP A 666 14.33 -9.59 -24.68
C ASP A 666 13.53 -10.78 -24.12
N ASN A 667 13.16 -11.70 -25.02
CA ASN A 667 12.35 -12.89 -24.70
C ASN A 667 13.18 -14.14 -24.35
N SER A 668 14.48 -14.01 -24.13
CA SER A 668 15.32 -15.08 -23.59
C SER A 668 14.92 -15.41 -22.14
N PHE A 669 15.16 -16.65 -21.74
CA PHE A 669 14.98 -17.07 -20.35
C PHE A 669 16.04 -16.48 -19.41
N GLU A 670 17.10 -15.87 -19.92
CA GLU A 670 18.10 -15.16 -19.12
C GLU A 670 17.62 -13.75 -18.73
N ALA A 671 17.07 -13.00 -19.69
CA ALA A 671 16.56 -11.64 -19.45
C ALA A 671 15.17 -11.62 -18.77
N SER A 672 14.25 -12.51 -19.17
CA SER A 672 12.84 -12.44 -18.76
C SER A 672 12.33 -13.68 -18.02
N GLY A 673 13.16 -14.71 -17.81
CA GLY A 673 12.75 -15.98 -17.21
C GLY A 673 12.33 -15.91 -15.74
N THR A 674 12.70 -14.84 -15.02
CA THR A 674 12.33 -14.64 -13.61
C THR A 674 10.85 -14.30 -13.45
N ALA A 675 10.24 -13.58 -14.40
CA ALA A 675 8.82 -13.25 -14.36
C ALA A 675 7.89 -14.48 -14.46
N VAL A 676 8.38 -15.62 -14.96
CA VAL A 676 7.62 -16.89 -15.01
C VAL A 676 7.29 -17.42 -13.60
N THR A 677 8.15 -17.17 -12.60
CA THR A 677 7.89 -17.53 -11.19
C THR A 677 7.46 -16.34 -10.35
N ALA A 678 8.10 -15.18 -10.53
CA ALA A 678 7.90 -14.04 -9.64
C ALA A 678 6.61 -13.27 -9.92
N CYS A 679 5.99 -13.39 -11.10
CA CYS A 679 4.73 -12.71 -11.38
C CYS A 679 3.58 -13.42 -10.62
N PRO A 680 2.76 -12.72 -9.81
CA PRO A 680 1.68 -13.31 -8.99
C PRO A 680 0.62 -14.14 -9.73
N VAL A 681 0.57 -14.01 -11.06
CA VAL A 681 -0.38 -14.66 -11.97
C VAL A 681 0.31 -15.59 -12.97
N SER A 682 1.58 -15.96 -12.72
CA SER A 682 2.36 -16.89 -13.53
C SER A 682 2.92 -18.00 -12.65
N ALA A 683 3.21 -19.16 -13.25
CA ALA A 683 3.71 -20.33 -12.55
C ALA A 683 4.47 -21.29 -13.47
N ARG A 684 5.35 -22.14 -12.93
CA ARG A 684 6.11 -23.11 -13.74
C ARG A 684 5.27 -24.27 -14.25
N GLY A 685 5.32 -24.46 -15.57
CA GLY A 685 4.52 -25.49 -16.25
C GLY A 685 3.02 -25.14 -16.35
N PHE A 686 2.61 -23.99 -15.81
CA PHE A 686 1.27 -23.46 -15.98
C PHE A 686 1.09 -22.94 -17.42
N GLY A 687 -0.03 -23.32 -18.04
CA GLY A 687 -0.35 -22.92 -19.43
C GLY A 687 -1.09 -21.59 -19.55
N GLY A 688 -1.58 -21.04 -18.43
CA GLY A 688 -2.21 -19.73 -18.34
C GLY A 688 -1.21 -18.66 -17.87
N GLY A 689 -1.76 -17.56 -17.35
CA GLY A 689 -0.95 -16.52 -16.71
C GLY A 689 -0.21 -15.60 -17.69
N CYS A 690 0.51 -14.63 -17.13
CA CYS A 690 1.20 -13.62 -17.94
C CYS A 690 2.47 -14.14 -18.60
N TYR A 691 3.36 -14.80 -17.87
CA TYR A 691 4.69 -15.18 -18.35
C TYR A 691 4.85 -16.69 -18.34
N ARG A 692 5.05 -17.28 -19.52
CA ARG A 692 5.13 -18.73 -19.72
C ARG A 692 6.49 -19.13 -20.27
N GLU A 693 7.06 -20.22 -19.79
CA GLU A 693 8.31 -20.76 -20.37
C GLU A 693 8.03 -21.65 -21.59
N GLU A 694 8.71 -21.36 -22.70
CA GLU A 694 8.62 -22.12 -23.95
C GLU A 694 9.98 -22.73 -24.32
N THR A 695 9.96 -23.95 -24.87
CA THR A 695 11.17 -24.60 -25.41
C THR A 695 11.10 -24.64 -26.94
N VAL A 696 11.77 -23.69 -27.58
CA VAL A 696 11.81 -23.57 -29.05
C VAL A 696 12.90 -24.50 -29.60
N LYS A 697 12.54 -25.33 -30.59
CA LYS A 697 13.45 -26.29 -31.22
C LYS A 697 13.75 -25.88 -32.67
N THR A 698 14.96 -25.38 -32.92
CA THR A 698 15.38 -24.90 -34.25
C THR A 698 16.66 -25.59 -34.68
N ASN A 699 16.68 -26.22 -35.86
CA ASN A 699 17.87 -26.82 -36.50
C ASN A 699 18.72 -27.78 -35.62
N GLY A 700 18.14 -28.36 -34.56
CA GLY A 700 18.82 -29.28 -33.63
C GLY A 700 19.33 -28.63 -32.34
N THR A 701 19.15 -27.32 -32.15
CA THR A 701 19.32 -26.65 -30.85
C THR A 701 17.97 -26.44 -30.17
N GLU A 702 17.93 -26.67 -28.87
CA GLU A 702 16.82 -26.29 -27.98
C GLU A 702 17.18 -25.00 -27.25
N GLU A 703 16.25 -24.06 -27.22
CA GLU A 703 16.39 -22.76 -26.55
C GLU A 703 15.17 -22.54 -25.64
N LYS A 704 15.39 -22.12 -24.39
CA LYS A 704 14.31 -21.64 -23.52
C LYS A 704 14.06 -20.15 -23.80
N LYS A 705 12.79 -19.84 -24.03
CA LYS A 705 12.27 -18.49 -24.21
C LYS A 705 11.08 -18.25 -23.27
N VAL A 706 10.65 -17.01 -23.20
CA VAL A 706 9.44 -16.58 -22.48
C VAL A 706 8.42 -16.06 -23.48
N SER A 707 7.16 -16.44 -23.32
CA SER A 707 6.03 -15.81 -24.00
C SER A 707 5.13 -15.06 -23.01
N LEU A 708 4.48 -14.01 -23.51
CA LEU A 708 3.68 -13.06 -22.75
C LEU A 708 2.19 -13.19 -23.13
N ASP A 709 1.33 -13.09 -22.12
CA ASP A 709 -0.11 -12.83 -22.21
C ASP A 709 -0.45 -11.61 -21.34
N THR A 710 -1.13 -10.61 -21.87
CA THR A 710 -1.51 -9.41 -21.10
C THR A 710 -2.93 -9.48 -20.54
N GLN A 711 -3.75 -10.46 -20.96
CA GLN A 711 -5.12 -10.63 -20.48
C GLN A 711 -5.22 -11.08 -19.00
N PRO A 712 -4.37 -11.98 -18.49
CA PRO A 712 -4.42 -12.43 -17.09
C PRO A 712 -3.64 -11.52 -16.12
N CYS A 713 -3.22 -10.33 -16.56
CA CYS A 713 -2.47 -9.40 -15.71
C CYS A 713 -3.35 -8.93 -14.54
N VAL A 714 -2.72 -8.47 -13.46
CA VAL A 714 -3.41 -7.87 -12.29
C VAL A 714 -2.81 -6.51 -11.93
N GLU A 715 -2.12 -5.88 -12.89
CA GLU A 715 -1.45 -4.60 -12.77
C GLU A 715 -0.53 -4.49 -11.52
N CYS A 716 0.14 -5.59 -11.17
CA CYS A 716 0.97 -5.67 -9.96
C CYS A 716 2.30 -4.91 -10.07
N GLY A 717 2.80 -4.65 -11.29
CA GLY A 717 4.07 -3.96 -11.54
C GLY A 717 5.31 -4.86 -11.57
N THR A 718 5.26 -6.05 -10.96
CA THR A 718 6.42 -6.94 -10.74
C THR A 718 7.30 -7.18 -11.98
N CYS A 719 6.68 -7.52 -13.10
CA CYS A 719 7.39 -7.91 -14.31
C CYS A 719 8.24 -6.79 -14.92
N ALA A 720 7.92 -5.53 -14.61
CA ALA A 720 8.67 -4.36 -15.05
C ALA A 720 9.99 -4.12 -14.28
N VAL A 721 10.27 -4.94 -13.26
CA VAL A 721 11.52 -4.95 -12.49
C VAL A 721 12.31 -6.26 -12.71
N VAL A 722 11.62 -7.38 -12.99
CA VAL A 722 12.24 -8.73 -13.08
C VAL A 722 12.23 -9.36 -14.48
N ALA A 723 11.91 -8.59 -15.52
CA ALA A 723 12.03 -9.01 -16.91
C ALA A 723 12.33 -7.80 -17.81
N ASP A 724 13.08 -8.02 -18.90
CA ASP A 724 13.40 -6.99 -19.89
C ASP A 724 12.16 -6.65 -20.74
N THR A 725 11.35 -5.75 -20.19
CA THR A 725 10.03 -5.39 -20.70
C THR A 725 9.80 -3.88 -20.60
N HIS A 726 9.12 -3.32 -21.60
CA HIS A 726 8.52 -1.99 -21.47
C HIS A 726 7.11 -2.17 -20.89
N TRP A 727 6.82 -1.48 -19.78
CA TRP A 727 5.56 -1.62 -19.04
C TRP A 727 4.92 -0.26 -18.81
N GLU A 728 3.65 -0.19 -19.17
CA GLU A 728 2.76 0.97 -19.01
C GLU A 728 1.44 0.54 -18.37
N HIS A 729 0.69 1.52 -17.86
CA HIS A 729 -0.70 1.28 -17.47
C HIS A 729 -1.61 1.08 -18.69
N PRO A 730 -2.59 0.16 -18.65
CA PRO A 730 -3.72 0.15 -19.57
C PRO A 730 -4.45 1.51 -19.61
N PRO A 731 -5.16 1.84 -20.71
CA PRO A 731 -5.95 3.07 -20.83
C PRO A 731 -6.95 3.32 -19.69
N GLY A 732 -7.44 4.55 -19.59
CA GLY A 732 -8.46 4.96 -18.63
C GLY A 732 -9.69 4.06 -18.66
N GLY A 733 -10.07 3.53 -17.49
CA GLY A 733 -11.19 2.61 -17.33
C GLY A 733 -10.95 1.20 -17.90
N LYS A 734 -9.74 0.86 -18.35
CA LYS A 734 -9.32 -0.49 -18.76
C LYS A 734 -8.35 -1.08 -17.74
N GLY A 735 -8.08 -2.39 -17.81
CA GLY A 735 -7.24 -3.09 -16.84
C GLY A 735 -8.02 -3.77 -15.71
N VAL A 736 -7.35 -4.13 -14.61
CA VAL A 736 -7.93 -4.88 -13.47
C VAL A 736 -8.99 -4.09 -12.72
N GLU A 737 -10.03 -4.75 -12.21
CA GLU A 737 -11.06 -4.12 -11.37
C GLU A 737 -11.25 -4.90 -10.06
N PHE A 738 -10.46 -4.54 -9.05
CA PHE A 738 -10.61 -5.06 -7.68
C PHE A 738 -11.89 -4.53 -7.05
N LYS A 739 -12.67 -5.44 -6.45
CA LYS A 739 -13.97 -5.20 -5.80
C LYS A 739 -13.81 -4.95 -4.30
N GLU A 740 -12.76 -5.50 -3.70
CA GLU A 740 -12.43 -5.40 -2.28
C GLU A 740 -11.14 -4.56 -2.10
N GLY A 741 -9.99 -5.05 -2.61
CA GLY A 741 -8.68 -4.35 -2.64
C GLY A 741 -7.90 -4.28 -1.32
#